data_AF-A0A2D0KTV7-F1
#
_entry.id   AF-A0A2D0KTV7-F1
#
_cell.length_a   1.000
_cell.length_b   1.000
_cell.length_c   1.000
_cell.angle_alpha   90.00
_cell.angle_beta   90.00
_cell.angle_gamma   90.00
#
_symmetry.space_group_name_H-M   'P 1'
#
loop_
_entity.id
_entity.type
_entity.pdbx_description
1 polymer ?
#
loop_
_entity_poly.entity_id
_entity_poly.type
_entity_poly.pdbx_seq_one_letter_code
_entity_poly.pdbx_strand_id
1 'polypeptide(L)'
;MYKKLDEPWVKNQQAVLKRVAWVNIIAQFSFPLAGAFAPTIAMAETPTTSQYAPLIAIPTESYILKPGETIYTIAKRYSFTIDQLKEINQLRAFHKPFSELNAGDEINVPKPRPNKYLPFNYFSSAQFVSRPVESGQMESGQFPETDDTGSSLANSATRIGEILSSDNVGNSAINQLSNLAVGEANQQLQNWLGHYGTARVQANIDRRGHLDGSQLDMLLPLYDSESKMNFTQFGLRRIDKRNTINFGVGQRQFFDGWMLGYNAFLDHDFTGNNTRFGLGAEYTRNYLKLGMNGYLRLSNWRESRFLKDYDERPANGFDLRAQGYIPALPQFGGKLVYEQYFGHEVGLINKDHRGKNPAAFTAGINYTPIPLLTFGIDRKQDMSGNGDTQFNLEMNYEIGTPWSKQTNPDAVGFSHTLQGSRYDLVDRNNQIVLEYRKREVIRLTLDSLISGHAGEIKPIHISVNSKYGLKTIQWDAANLLANGGKIERQSDKLYLLTLPKYHHSGNNAYTISAIAYDEHDNASKRAETQIQVLQAEASVDKSTFTARDHELSADGHSSTTLKLMLKDGNGNPIPDSAEDLKFVSSELSGEGEAPTIGKIKETQPGTYEALLTAGEKIGVLTVTAKFKKLNFTPIEITFFHPDKPIIKDVRMSGRLEMGHTLKATYTFNANNGESTDKSRYEWGDKGNVDITKGSTITESGKIPTYTLTLEDAGRVKALVVQAQNGLHITGNTKTIDTSMGQEQGNYTYGGTEGGKIKGIADNLKVTANTGKAKKGETITLSVQTFNHGHPVRNVPVEVKTTEALNRQNIHQAVTLQVNGNAGHYQGVTGDNGTLSLPLTDPHGLGVKTTLQVAGYGVSAPQTENVIFTVATSPDSQYANFWGHMADTATGANGRVFSRPLLQAELDAMGMHGMTTYTENGEHWPRRIYRGAVWYCHKIHKELPTKEDLLNLYQIHQKNEMHDLYGWPQFRSYRSSTSGIDDDGKKAHYAVNIDDGTAHVINETVTDYVICI
;
A
#
# COMPACT_ATOMS: atom_id res chain seq x y z
N MET A 1 -1.76 55.85 -21.62
CA MET A 1 -2.63 54.90 -20.90
C MET A 1 -2.38 53.53 -21.55
N TYR A 2 -1.70 52.54 -20.98
CA TYR A 2 -1.66 51.92 -19.64
C TYR A 2 -2.87 51.04 -19.26
N LYS A 3 -2.63 49.71 -19.23
CA LYS A 3 -3.39 48.64 -18.53
C LYS A 3 -4.81 48.35 -19.10
N LYS A 4 -5.36 47.13 -18.95
CA LYS A 4 -5.04 45.97 -18.08
C LYS A 4 -5.68 44.67 -18.64
N LEU A 5 -5.10 43.50 -18.29
CA LEU A 5 -5.73 42.14 -18.28
C LEU A 5 -6.09 41.54 -19.69
N ASP A 6 -6.14 40.21 -19.90
CA ASP A 6 -6.00 39.08 -18.96
C ASP A 6 -5.30 37.84 -19.58
N GLU A 7 -4.43 37.18 -18.81
CA GLU A 7 -4.04 35.76 -18.95
C GLU A 7 -3.25 35.35 -17.68
N PRO A 8 -3.69 34.35 -16.89
CA PRO A 8 -2.96 33.06 -16.90
C PRO A 8 -3.75 31.83 -16.39
N TRP A 9 -3.97 30.80 -17.22
CA TRP A 9 -4.61 29.53 -16.75
C TRP A 9 -3.75 28.24 -16.88
N VAL A 10 -2.53 28.31 -17.42
CA VAL A 10 -1.75 27.08 -17.77
C VAL A 10 -0.67 26.70 -16.72
N LYS A 11 -0.17 27.64 -15.91
CA LYS A 11 1.04 27.40 -15.08
C LYS A 11 0.86 26.56 -13.81
N ASN A 12 -0.35 26.44 -13.24
CA ASN A 12 -0.52 25.81 -11.92
C ASN A 12 -0.57 24.26 -11.93
N GLN A 13 -0.95 23.60 -13.03
CA GLN A 13 -1.06 22.14 -13.05
C GLN A 13 0.30 21.41 -13.02
N GLN A 14 1.35 21.98 -13.63
CA GLN A 14 2.69 21.37 -13.64
C GLN A 14 3.28 21.18 -12.23
N ALA A 15 2.96 22.06 -11.28
CA ALA A 15 3.42 21.94 -9.90
C ALA A 15 2.74 20.78 -9.15
N VAL A 16 1.46 20.53 -9.43
CA VAL A 16 0.70 19.41 -8.84
C VAL A 16 1.16 18.08 -9.44
N LEU A 17 1.27 18.00 -10.77
CA LEU A 17 1.79 16.81 -11.47
C LEU A 17 3.20 16.43 -11.01
N LYS A 18 4.11 17.39 -10.82
CA LYS A 18 5.44 17.10 -10.25
C LYS A 18 5.36 16.56 -8.82
N ARG A 19 4.46 17.07 -7.97
CA ARG A 19 4.27 16.54 -6.60
C ARG A 19 3.71 15.12 -6.60
N VAL A 20 2.71 14.83 -7.44
CA VAL A 20 2.13 13.49 -7.58
C VAL A 20 3.17 12.50 -8.15
N ALA A 21 3.98 12.91 -9.13
CA ALA A 21 5.06 12.09 -9.65
C ALA A 21 6.10 11.75 -8.58
N TRP A 22 6.56 12.73 -7.78
CA TRP A 22 7.48 12.46 -6.66
C TRP A 22 6.87 11.57 -5.58
N VAL A 23 5.58 11.70 -5.26
CA VAL A 23 4.90 10.80 -4.31
C VAL A 23 4.81 9.37 -4.87
N ASN A 24 4.48 9.19 -6.15
CA ASN A 24 4.46 7.86 -6.78
C ASN A 24 5.86 7.22 -6.87
N ILE A 25 6.90 8.01 -7.17
CA ILE A 25 8.29 7.52 -7.16
C ILE A 25 8.68 7.07 -5.74
N ILE A 26 8.38 7.86 -4.71
CA ILE A 26 8.64 7.48 -3.31
C ILE A 26 7.84 6.23 -2.92
N ALA A 27 6.58 6.11 -3.33
CA ALA A 27 5.75 4.94 -3.07
C ALA A 27 6.29 3.67 -3.76
N GLN A 28 6.73 3.76 -5.02
CA GLN A 28 7.33 2.66 -5.77
C GLN A 28 8.66 2.20 -5.15
N PHE A 29 9.51 3.11 -4.66
CA PHE A 29 10.70 2.76 -3.89
C PHE A 29 10.38 2.23 -2.47
N SER A 30 9.18 2.48 -1.93
CA SER A 30 8.76 1.98 -0.61
C SER A 30 8.19 0.55 -0.64
N PHE A 31 7.74 0.06 -1.80
CA PHE A 31 6.96 -1.18 -1.93
C PHE A 31 7.66 -2.39 -2.62
N PRO A 32 8.95 -2.68 -2.34
CA PRO A 32 9.49 -4.04 -2.46
C PRO A 32 9.88 -4.69 -1.12
N LEU A 33 9.82 -3.97 0.01
CA LEU A 33 10.32 -4.46 1.30
C LEU A 33 9.39 -5.40 2.09
N ALA A 34 8.22 -5.75 1.54
CA ALA A 34 7.30 -6.73 2.14
C ALA A 34 7.61 -8.19 1.75
N GLY A 35 8.31 -8.43 0.63
CA GLY A 35 8.55 -9.77 0.09
C GLY A 35 9.87 -10.43 0.51
N ALA A 36 10.84 -9.65 0.99
CA ALA A 36 12.22 -10.10 1.20
C ALA A 36 12.54 -10.65 2.61
N PHE A 37 11.61 -10.56 3.56
CA PHE A 37 11.85 -10.90 4.98
C PHE A 37 10.70 -11.71 5.62
N ALA A 38 10.31 -12.81 4.99
CA ALA A 38 9.62 -13.89 5.69
C ALA A 38 10.66 -14.80 6.37
N PRO A 39 10.66 -14.95 7.71
CA PRO A 39 11.58 -15.87 8.37
C PRO A 39 11.16 -17.32 8.09
N THR A 40 12.07 -18.12 7.54
CA THR A 40 11.86 -19.55 7.29
C THR A 40 11.83 -20.33 8.61
N ILE A 41 10.66 -20.43 9.23
CA ILE A 41 10.38 -21.41 10.28
C ILE A 41 10.19 -22.77 9.60
N ALA A 42 10.98 -23.75 9.98
CA ALA A 42 10.89 -25.10 9.41
C ALA A 42 9.57 -25.79 9.80
N MET A 43 8.81 -26.23 8.80
CA MET A 43 7.77 -27.24 8.91
C MET A 43 7.92 -28.24 7.75
N ALA A 44 7.55 -29.49 7.99
CA ALA A 44 7.96 -30.63 7.16
C ALA A 44 6.84 -31.16 6.23
N GLU A 45 7.25 -31.81 5.13
CA GLU A 45 6.55 -32.89 4.38
C GLU A 45 5.11 -32.65 3.83
N THR A 46 4.69 -33.07 2.62
CA THR A 46 5.33 -33.62 1.40
C THR A 46 4.54 -33.14 0.13
N PRO A 47 4.26 -33.86 -0.98
CA PRO A 47 4.83 -33.47 -2.30
C PRO A 47 3.82 -33.27 -3.47
N THR A 48 4.36 -33.09 -4.69
CA THR A 48 3.72 -33.02 -6.04
C THR A 48 3.08 -31.67 -6.42
N THR A 49 3.05 -31.19 -7.69
CA THR A 49 3.30 -31.84 -9.02
C THR A 49 3.85 -30.85 -10.08
N SER A 50 4.56 -31.36 -11.11
CA SER A 50 4.83 -30.73 -12.45
C SER A 50 5.57 -29.38 -12.51
N GLN A 51 6.87 -29.36 -12.82
CA GLN A 51 7.41 -29.17 -14.20
C GLN A 51 6.86 -27.97 -15.00
N TYR A 52 7.64 -26.88 -15.07
CA TYR A 52 8.08 -26.12 -16.27
C TYR A 52 9.20 -25.15 -15.86
N ALA A 53 10.13 -24.80 -16.76
CA ALA A 53 11.24 -23.87 -16.49
C ALA A 53 11.08 -22.56 -17.29
N PRO A 54 11.41 -21.38 -16.72
CA PRO A 54 11.11 -20.07 -17.31
C PRO A 54 12.06 -19.66 -18.45
N LEU A 55 11.57 -18.88 -19.42
CA LEU A 55 12.35 -18.47 -20.62
C LEU A 55 13.28 -17.28 -20.38
N ILE A 56 13.36 -16.80 -19.14
CA ILE A 56 14.06 -15.57 -18.72
C ILE A 56 15.59 -15.64 -18.93
N ALA A 57 16.17 -16.84 -19.05
CA ALA A 57 17.62 -17.05 -19.18
C ALA A 57 18.21 -16.78 -20.58
N ILE A 58 17.42 -16.29 -21.54
CA ILE A 58 17.86 -16.08 -22.93
C ILE A 58 18.55 -14.70 -23.06
N PRO A 59 19.83 -14.61 -23.49
CA PRO A 59 20.53 -13.34 -23.60
C PRO A 59 19.92 -12.47 -24.71
N THR A 60 19.79 -11.17 -24.44
CA THR A 60 19.14 -10.21 -25.35
C THR A 60 20.04 -9.04 -25.72
N GLU A 61 19.62 -8.28 -26.73
CA GLU A 61 20.19 -7.00 -27.13
C GLU A 61 19.10 -5.94 -27.36
N SER A 62 19.49 -4.66 -27.25
CA SER A 62 18.60 -3.52 -27.40
C SER A 62 18.30 -3.25 -28.88
N TYR A 63 17.02 -3.08 -29.22
CA TYR A 63 16.56 -2.93 -30.59
C TYR A 63 15.49 -1.84 -30.68
N ILE A 64 15.81 -0.74 -31.38
CA ILE A 64 14.84 0.31 -31.70
C ILE A 64 14.06 -0.13 -32.95
N LEU A 65 12.74 -0.24 -32.81
CA LEU A 65 11.82 -0.52 -33.93
C LEU A 65 11.98 0.55 -35.00
N LYS A 66 12.18 0.15 -36.26
CA LYS A 66 12.32 1.06 -37.40
C LYS A 66 10.95 1.43 -37.98
N PRO A 67 10.85 2.46 -38.83
CA PRO A 67 9.65 2.75 -39.62
C PRO A 67 9.09 1.52 -40.35
N GLY A 68 7.93 1.02 -39.90
CA GLY A 68 7.28 -0.20 -40.43
C GLY A 68 7.47 -1.48 -39.60
N GLU A 69 8.27 -1.45 -38.54
CA GLU A 69 8.47 -2.63 -37.68
C GLU A 69 7.52 -2.62 -36.47
N THR A 70 6.87 -3.77 -36.25
CA THR A 70 5.94 -4.04 -35.14
C THR A 70 6.46 -5.20 -34.29
N ILE A 71 5.98 -5.34 -33.05
CA ILE A 71 6.29 -6.51 -32.20
C ILE A 71 6.02 -7.84 -32.88
N TYR A 72 4.97 -7.95 -33.71
CA TYR A 72 4.70 -9.18 -34.44
C TYR A 72 5.81 -9.51 -35.44
N THR A 73 6.25 -8.53 -36.23
CA THR A 73 7.37 -8.71 -37.18
C THR A 73 8.68 -9.06 -36.47
N ILE A 74 8.95 -8.48 -35.31
CA ILE A 74 10.18 -8.78 -34.54
C ILE A 74 10.10 -10.14 -33.83
N ALA A 75 9.00 -10.47 -33.15
CA ALA A 75 8.84 -11.77 -32.50
C ALA A 75 9.09 -12.92 -33.49
N LYS A 76 8.45 -12.82 -34.66
CA LYS A 76 8.61 -13.80 -35.75
C LYS A 76 9.97 -13.72 -36.47
N ARG A 77 10.65 -12.57 -36.51
CA ARG A 77 12.06 -12.45 -36.97
C ARG A 77 13.04 -13.25 -36.10
N TYR A 78 12.76 -13.37 -34.81
CA TYR A 78 13.57 -14.13 -33.84
C TYR A 78 12.93 -15.48 -33.43
N SER A 79 11.93 -15.96 -34.18
CA SER A 79 11.24 -17.25 -33.96
C SER A 79 10.59 -17.42 -32.57
N PHE A 80 10.13 -16.33 -31.97
CA PHE A 80 9.37 -16.29 -30.71
C PHE A 80 7.88 -16.01 -30.97
N THR A 81 7.00 -16.40 -30.04
CA THR A 81 5.65 -15.81 -29.96
C THR A 81 5.71 -14.37 -29.43
N ILE A 82 4.63 -13.60 -29.60
CA ILE A 82 4.54 -12.25 -29.00
C ILE A 82 4.71 -12.34 -27.47
N ASP A 83 4.10 -13.32 -26.80
CA ASP A 83 4.22 -13.47 -25.35
C ASP A 83 5.61 -13.92 -24.90
N GLN A 84 6.33 -14.73 -25.67
CA GLN A 84 7.74 -15.04 -25.39
C GLN A 84 8.65 -13.82 -25.58
N LEU A 85 8.40 -12.99 -26.61
CA LEU A 85 9.12 -11.73 -26.78
C LEU A 85 8.78 -10.75 -25.65
N LYS A 86 7.53 -10.75 -25.18
CA LYS A 86 7.04 -9.95 -24.04
C LYS A 86 7.64 -10.42 -22.71
N GLU A 87 7.85 -11.73 -22.52
CA GLU A 87 8.52 -12.31 -21.34
C GLU A 87 9.97 -11.83 -21.22
N ILE A 88 10.74 -11.81 -22.33
CA ILE A 88 12.10 -11.22 -22.33
C ILE A 88 12.12 -9.67 -22.34
N ASN A 89 10.94 -9.04 -22.47
CA ASN A 89 10.73 -7.59 -22.38
C ASN A 89 10.04 -7.15 -21.09
N GLN A 90 9.67 -8.05 -20.18
CA GLN A 90 8.84 -7.75 -19.00
C GLN A 90 9.50 -6.77 -18.00
N LEU A 91 10.80 -6.52 -18.14
CA LEU A 91 11.58 -5.57 -17.34
C LEU A 91 11.69 -4.17 -18.01
N ARG A 92 11.13 -3.97 -19.20
CA ARG A 92 11.03 -2.65 -19.85
C ARG A 92 9.67 -2.02 -19.57
N ALA A 93 9.68 -0.74 -19.21
CA ALA A 93 8.48 0.08 -19.10
C ALA A 93 8.17 0.73 -20.45
N PHE A 94 6.92 0.61 -20.90
CA PHE A 94 6.46 1.09 -22.20
C PHE A 94 5.31 2.09 -22.05
N HIS A 95 5.30 3.14 -22.88
CA HIS A 95 4.27 4.20 -22.86
C HIS A 95 2.95 3.80 -23.54
N LYS A 96 2.91 2.63 -24.16
CA LYS A 96 1.74 1.98 -24.76
C LYS A 96 1.88 0.44 -24.59
N PRO A 97 0.81 -0.36 -24.69
CA PRO A 97 0.87 -1.81 -24.52
C PRO A 97 1.95 -2.45 -25.40
N PHE A 98 2.61 -3.51 -24.91
CA PHE A 98 3.75 -4.12 -25.62
C PHE A 98 3.40 -4.46 -27.08
N SER A 99 2.25 -5.09 -27.33
CA SER A 99 1.76 -5.43 -28.67
C SER A 99 1.52 -4.23 -29.63
N GLU A 100 1.49 -3.00 -29.11
CA GLU A 100 1.25 -1.76 -29.86
C GLU A 100 2.52 -0.93 -30.11
N LEU A 101 3.69 -1.46 -29.70
CA LEU A 101 4.98 -0.81 -29.96
C LEU A 101 5.31 -0.78 -31.46
N ASN A 102 5.82 0.35 -31.89
CA ASN A 102 6.05 0.73 -33.27
C ASN A 102 7.30 1.64 -33.41
N ALA A 103 7.51 2.14 -34.62
CA ALA A 103 8.71 2.88 -35.02
C ALA A 103 9.18 3.96 -34.03
N GLY A 104 10.39 3.80 -33.50
CA GLY A 104 11.01 4.67 -32.51
C GLY A 104 11.02 4.11 -31.08
N ASP A 105 10.22 3.08 -30.79
CA ASP A 105 10.24 2.44 -29.46
C ASP A 105 11.36 1.39 -29.35
N GLU A 106 11.94 1.23 -28.16
CA GLU A 106 13.09 0.34 -27.93
C GLU A 106 12.74 -0.89 -27.08
N ILE A 107 13.00 -2.07 -27.64
CA ILE A 107 12.72 -3.39 -27.05
C ILE A 107 14.00 -4.22 -26.89
N ASN A 108 13.91 -5.31 -26.12
CA ASN A 108 14.90 -6.39 -26.11
C ASN A 108 14.56 -7.42 -27.20
N VAL A 109 15.57 -7.97 -27.86
CA VAL A 109 15.45 -9.11 -28.80
C VAL A 109 16.49 -10.19 -28.50
N PRO A 110 16.24 -11.48 -28.79
CA PRO A 110 17.22 -12.55 -28.53
C PRO A 110 18.53 -12.33 -29.29
N LYS A 111 19.65 -12.36 -28.58
CA LYS A 111 20.97 -12.01 -29.13
C LYS A 111 21.50 -13.11 -30.05
N PRO A 112 21.66 -12.88 -31.37
CA PRO A 112 22.01 -13.94 -32.31
C PRO A 112 23.47 -14.39 -32.11
N ARG A 113 23.69 -15.70 -32.00
CA ARG A 113 25.06 -16.26 -32.00
C ARG A 113 25.63 -16.20 -33.42
N PRO A 114 26.82 -15.58 -33.65
CA PRO A 114 27.40 -15.50 -34.98
C PRO A 114 27.93 -16.86 -35.44
N ASN A 115 27.20 -17.53 -36.34
CA ASN A 115 27.69 -18.71 -37.05
C ASN A 115 28.18 -18.29 -38.45
N LYS A 116 29.45 -18.56 -38.75
CA LYS A 116 30.18 -17.96 -39.90
C LYS A 116 29.69 -18.42 -41.30
N TYR A 117 28.77 -19.39 -41.38
CA TYR A 117 28.46 -20.09 -42.63
C TYR A 117 26.98 -20.17 -43.03
N LEU A 118 26.03 -19.61 -42.26
CA LEU A 118 24.59 -19.60 -42.61
C LEU A 118 23.91 -18.29 -42.18
N PRO A 119 23.19 -17.57 -43.07
CA PRO A 119 22.64 -16.25 -42.77
C PRO A 119 21.24 -16.23 -42.11
N PHE A 120 20.60 -17.38 -41.85
CA PHE A 120 19.29 -17.44 -41.18
C PHE A 120 19.23 -18.54 -40.12
N ASN A 121 18.68 -18.23 -38.95
CA ASN A 121 18.63 -19.11 -37.78
C ASN A 121 17.45 -20.10 -37.82
N TYR A 122 17.72 -21.34 -37.41
CA TYR A 122 16.72 -22.35 -37.06
C TYR A 122 17.09 -22.99 -35.71
N PHE A 123 16.08 -23.29 -34.89
CA PHE A 123 16.17 -24.27 -33.80
C PHE A 123 15.23 -25.44 -34.12
N SER A 124 15.69 -26.68 -33.93
CA SER A 124 14.91 -27.89 -34.19
C SER A 124 14.63 -28.66 -32.90
N SER A 125 13.37 -28.97 -32.64
CA SER A 125 12.93 -29.71 -31.45
C SER A 125 12.88 -31.23 -31.70
N ALA A 126 13.93 -31.97 -31.30
CA ALA A 126 13.90 -33.43 -31.29
C ALA A 126 14.92 -34.05 -30.31
N GLN A 127 14.43 -34.68 -29.23
CA GLN A 127 14.70 -36.09 -28.83
C GLN A 127 14.35 -36.34 -27.35
N PHE A 128 13.42 -37.27 -27.11
CA PHE A 128 13.14 -37.92 -25.82
C PHE A 128 13.05 -39.44 -26.06
N VAL A 129 14.02 -40.24 -25.58
CA VAL A 129 13.96 -41.73 -25.51
C VAL A 129 14.75 -42.23 -24.28
N SER A 130 14.61 -43.50 -23.89
CA SER A 130 14.73 -44.00 -22.50
C SER A 130 16.00 -44.81 -22.12
N ARG A 131 16.11 -45.07 -20.81
CA ARG A 131 17.08 -45.90 -20.01
C ARG A 131 16.96 -47.43 -20.34
N PRO A 132 17.70 -48.43 -19.74
CA PRO A 132 18.50 -48.44 -18.48
C PRO A 132 19.74 -49.40 -18.33
N VAL A 133 20.28 -49.50 -17.09
CA VAL A 133 21.11 -50.58 -16.45
C VAL A 133 22.66 -50.54 -16.49
N GLU A 134 23.25 -50.36 -15.28
CA GLU A 134 24.44 -50.96 -14.59
C GLU A 134 25.70 -51.46 -15.37
N SER A 135 26.94 -51.47 -14.82
CA SER A 135 27.43 -51.32 -13.43
C SER A 135 28.87 -50.76 -13.35
N GLY A 136 29.27 -50.26 -12.16
CA GLY A 136 30.69 -50.23 -11.73
C GLY A 136 31.40 -48.87 -11.65
N GLN A 137 31.95 -48.57 -10.45
CA GLN A 137 32.86 -47.46 -10.10
C GLN A 137 32.30 -46.02 -10.22
N MET A 138 32.47 -45.23 -9.14
CA MET A 138 32.11 -43.81 -9.08
C MET A 138 33.35 -42.97 -8.78
N GLU A 139 33.79 -42.17 -9.75
CA GLU A 139 34.56 -40.94 -9.48
C GLU A 139 33.59 -39.75 -9.40
N SER A 140 33.93 -38.74 -8.61
CA SER A 140 33.03 -37.61 -8.32
C SER A 140 33.09 -36.52 -9.40
N GLY A 141 32.16 -36.58 -10.37
CA GLY A 141 31.93 -35.51 -11.34
C GLY A 141 30.65 -34.71 -11.02
N GLN A 142 30.79 -33.46 -10.57
CA GLN A 142 29.64 -32.58 -10.31
C GLN A 142 29.15 -31.91 -11.60
N PHE A 143 27.84 -31.98 -11.84
CA PHE A 143 27.12 -31.03 -12.71
C PHE A 143 26.12 -30.27 -11.83
N PRO A 144 26.24 -28.94 -11.68
CA PRO A 144 25.47 -28.19 -10.69
C PRO A 144 24.04 -27.86 -11.16
N GLU A 145 23.11 -27.90 -10.22
CA GLU A 145 21.80 -27.24 -10.34
C GLU A 145 22.00 -25.71 -10.37
N THR A 146 21.13 -24.98 -11.08
CA THR A 146 21.27 -23.53 -11.28
C THR A 146 19.98 -22.77 -10.96
N ASP A 147 19.51 -22.93 -9.72
CA ASP A 147 18.62 -21.95 -9.07
C ASP A 147 19.40 -21.26 -7.93
N ASP A 148 20.50 -20.59 -8.30
CA ASP A 148 21.53 -20.16 -7.34
C ASP A 148 21.92 -18.67 -7.43
N THR A 149 21.12 -17.78 -8.05
CA THR A 149 21.48 -16.35 -8.16
C THR A 149 21.12 -15.53 -6.93
N GLY A 150 19.92 -15.74 -6.37
CA GLY A 150 19.53 -15.15 -5.08
C GLY A 150 20.39 -15.70 -3.94
N SER A 151 20.64 -17.00 -3.95
CA SER A 151 21.54 -17.66 -3.01
C SER A 151 23.02 -17.40 -3.28
N SER A 152 23.50 -17.09 -4.50
CA SER A 152 24.91 -16.73 -4.72
C SER A 152 25.29 -15.46 -3.93
N LEU A 153 24.52 -14.37 -4.07
CA LEU A 153 24.79 -13.14 -3.32
C LEU A 153 24.56 -13.34 -1.81
N ALA A 154 23.55 -14.14 -1.42
CA ALA A 154 23.33 -14.49 -0.03
C ALA A 154 24.42 -15.40 0.56
N ASN A 155 25.02 -16.31 -0.24
CA ASN A 155 26.09 -17.23 0.12
C ASN A 155 27.44 -16.51 0.20
N SER A 156 27.70 -15.54 -0.68
CA SER A 156 28.80 -14.60 -0.51
C SER A 156 28.61 -13.74 0.75
N ALA A 157 27.40 -13.24 1.00
CA ALA A 157 27.09 -12.45 2.21
C ALA A 157 27.13 -13.27 3.51
N THR A 158 26.74 -14.55 3.51
CA THR A 158 26.87 -15.43 4.68
C THR A 158 28.31 -15.90 4.88
N ARG A 159 29.08 -16.25 3.83
CA ARG A 159 30.51 -16.59 3.98
C ARG A 159 31.35 -15.39 4.44
N ILE A 160 31.05 -14.19 3.94
CA ILE A 160 31.63 -12.94 4.48
C ILE A 160 31.11 -12.72 5.90
N GLY A 161 29.82 -12.96 6.16
CA GLY A 161 29.24 -12.92 7.51
C GLY A 161 29.92 -13.86 8.51
N GLU A 162 30.31 -15.07 8.10
CA GLU A 162 31.05 -16.06 8.87
C GLU A 162 32.45 -15.54 9.20
N ILE A 163 33.18 -15.00 8.21
CA ILE A 163 34.48 -14.34 8.40
C ILE A 163 34.36 -13.20 9.44
N LEU A 164 33.34 -12.35 9.29
CA LEU A 164 33.05 -11.22 10.19
C LEU A 164 32.38 -11.65 11.53
N SER A 165 32.09 -12.94 11.71
CA SER A 165 31.58 -13.52 12.95
C SER A 165 32.67 -14.14 13.82
N SER A 166 33.81 -14.52 13.23
CA SER A 166 34.88 -15.27 13.90
C SER A 166 35.78 -14.38 14.78
N ASP A 167 36.13 -14.87 15.98
CA ASP A 167 37.00 -14.17 16.93
C ASP A 167 38.51 -14.21 16.54
N ASN A 168 38.87 -14.82 15.40
CA ASN A 168 40.25 -15.01 14.94
C ASN A 168 40.44 -14.62 13.47
N VAL A 169 40.47 -13.31 13.21
CA VAL A 169 40.51 -12.74 11.85
C VAL A 169 41.90 -12.83 11.19
N GLY A 170 42.98 -12.74 11.97
CA GLY A 170 44.35 -12.47 11.47
C GLY A 170 44.90 -13.46 10.44
N ASN A 171 44.85 -14.77 10.73
CA ASN A 171 45.38 -15.80 9.81
C ASN A 171 44.33 -16.30 8.78
N SER A 172 43.04 -16.06 9.07
CA SER A 172 41.91 -16.56 8.29
C SER A 172 41.66 -15.72 7.04
N ALA A 173 41.71 -14.40 7.18
CA ALA A 173 41.35 -13.46 6.12
C ALA A 173 42.23 -13.57 4.87
N ILE A 174 43.56 -13.64 5.03
CA ILE A 174 44.52 -13.62 3.91
C ILE A 174 44.32 -14.85 3.00
N ASN A 175 44.23 -16.06 3.59
CA ASN A 175 44.08 -17.31 2.84
C ASN A 175 42.67 -17.54 2.27
N GLN A 176 41.68 -16.73 2.65
CA GLN A 176 40.32 -16.78 2.08
C GLN A 176 40.09 -15.66 1.04
N LEU A 177 40.70 -14.48 1.23
CA LEU A 177 40.74 -13.43 0.22
C LEU A 177 41.52 -13.86 -1.03
N SER A 178 42.60 -14.64 -0.90
CA SER A 178 43.28 -15.26 -2.05
C SER A 178 42.34 -16.17 -2.86
N ASN A 179 41.45 -16.90 -2.20
CA ASN A 179 40.56 -17.85 -2.85
C ASN A 179 39.35 -17.17 -3.53
N LEU A 180 38.98 -15.96 -3.10
CA LEU A 180 38.08 -15.07 -3.83
C LEU A 180 38.73 -14.50 -5.11
N ALA A 181 40.06 -14.44 -5.19
CA ALA A 181 40.78 -13.83 -6.30
C ALA A 181 41.19 -14.82 -7.43
N VAL A 182 41.23 -16.14 -7.17
CA VAL A 182 41.79 -17.14 -8.10
C VAL A 182 40.84 -18.33 -8.36
N GLY A 183 39.57 -18.26 -7.94
CA GLY A 183 38.55 -19.27 -8.25
C GLY A 183 37.93 -19.11 -9.65
N GLU A 184 37.65 -20.24 -10.32
CA GLU A 184 37.14 -20.35 -11.70
C GLU A 184 35.66 -19.88 -11.90
N ALA A 185 35.17 -18.94 -11.08
CA ALA A 185 33.78 -18.45 -11.08
C ALA A 185 33.61 -17.02 -11.65
N ASN A 186 34.68 -16.41 -12.13
CA ASN A 186 34.75 -14.95 -12.33
C ASN A 186 33.92 -14.39 -13.51
N GLN A 187 33.62 -15.17 -14.55
CA GLN A 187 33.00 -14.63 -15.78
C GLN A 187 31.54 -14.16 -15.60
N GLN A 188 30.75 -14.72 -14.68
CA GLN A 188 29.38 -14.25 -14.46
C GLN A 188 29.32 -13.04 -13.52
N LEU A 189 30.16 -13.03 -12.46
CA LEU A 189 30.30 -11.87 -11.56
C LEU A 189 30.78 -10.62 -12.30
N GLN A 190 31.76 -10.72 -13.19
CA GLN A 190 32.23 -9.59 -14.00
C GLN A 190 31.15 -9.00 -14.93
N ASN A 191 30.16 -9.80 -15.37
CA ASN A 191 29.03 -9.31 -16.15
C ASN A 191 27.93 -8.66 -15.29
N TRP A 192 27.75 -9.10 -14.04
CA TRP A 192 26.78 -8.51 -13.10
C TRP A 192 27.26 -7.18 -12.50
N LEU A 193 28.54 -7.07 -12.16
CA LEU A 193 29.13 -5.91 -11.51
C LEU A 193 29.26 -4.66 -12.42
N GLY A 194 29.16 -4.84 -13.73
CA GLY A 194 29.60 -3.84 -14.70
C GLY A 194 31.13 -3.67 -14.71
N HIS A 195 31.62 -2.78 -15.57
CA HIS A 195 33.06 -2.50 -15.72
C HIS A 195 33.56 -1.37 -14.79
N TYR A 196 32.73 -0.91 -13.85
CA TYR A 196 32.93 0.31 -13.07
C TYR A 196 32.25 0.20 -11.71
N GLY A 197 32.84 0.79 -10.67
CA GLY A 197 32.32 0.79 -9.31
C GLY A 197 33.42 0.53 -8.27
N THR A 198 33.07 0.55 -6.98
CA THR A 198 34.05 0.39 -5.89
C THR A 198 33.48 -0.47 -4.78
N ALA A 199 34.24 -1.46 -4.33
CA ALA A 199 33.97 -2.24 -3.12
C ALA A 199 35.06 -1.97 -2.08
N ARG A 200 34.67 -1.56 -0.86
CA ARG A 200 35.58 -1.35 0.26
C ARG A 200 35.31 -2.32 1.39
N VAL A 201 36.35 -3.00 1.85
CA VAL A 201 36.37 -3.66 3.17
C VAL A 201 37.09 -2.74 4.15
N GLN A 202 36.49 -2.51 5.32
CA GLN A 202 37.09 -1.70 6.38
C GLN A 202 37.08 -2.47 7.71
N ALA A 203 38.21 -2.49 8.40
CA ALA A 203 38.35 -2.97 9.77
C ALA A 203 38.78 -1.82 10.70
N ASN A 204 38.08 -1.66 11.82
CA ASN A 204 38.34 -0.64 12.83
C ASN A 204 38.92 -1.32 14.08
N ILE A 205 40.06 -0.83 14.57
CA ILE A 205 40.78 -1.39 15.71
C ILE A 205 40.86 -0.35 16.82
N ASP A 206 40.52 -0.73 18.05
CA ASP A 206 40.54 0.15 19.22
C ASP A 206 41.97 0.43 19.73
N ARG A 207 42.09 1.34 20.71
CA ARG A 207 43.37 1.65 21.38
C ARG A 207 44.01 0.48 22.14
N ARG A 208 43.36 -0.68 22.22
CA ARG A 208 43.80 -1.88 22.95
C ARG A 208 44.15 -3.03 22.00
N GLY A 209 43.94 -2.86 20.69
CA GLY A 209 44.20 -3.87 19.66
C GLY A 209 43.03 -4.80 19.37
N HIS A 210 41.83 -4.55 19.90
CA HIS A 210 40.63 -5.32 19.57
C HIS A 210 39.97 -4.81 18.29
N LEU A 211 39.35 -5.71 17.54
CA LEU A 211 38.45 -5.35 16.43
C LEU A 211 37.16 -4.72 17.00
N ASP A 212 37.05 -3.41 16.87
CA ASP A 212 35.94 -2.58 17.36
C ASP A 212 34.72 -2.66 16.40
N GLY A 213 35.00 -2.83 15.11
CA GLY A 213 33.99 -3.12 14.11
C GLY A 213 34.56 -3.46 12.74
N SER A 214 33.70 -4.02 11.90
CA SER A 214 34.05 -4.44 10.54
C SER A 214 32.92 -4.12 9.55
N GLN A 215 33.30 -3.72 8.34
CA GLN A 215 32.40 -3.08 7.38
C GLN A 215 32.71 -3.52 5.95
N LEU A 216 31.67 -3.72 5.15
CA LEU A 216 31.70 -3.86 3.70
C LEU A 216 30.78 -2.77 3.11
N ASP A 217 31.32 -1.89 2.29
CA ASP A 217 30.58 -0.87 1.53
C ASP A 217 30.82 -1.08 0.02
N MET A 218 29.82 -0.85 -0.81
CA MET A 218 29.88 -1.11 -2.24
C MET A 218 29.04 -0.11 -3.04
N LEU A 219 29.65 0.60 -3.98
CA LEU A 219 28.97 1.53 -4.91
C LEU A 219 29.00 0.95 -6.33
N LEU A 220 27.82 0.95 -6.95
CA LEU A 220 27.59 0.52 -8.33
C LEU A 220 26.97 1.68 -9.14
N PRO A 221 27.62 2.15 -10.22
CA PRO A 221 27.03 3.12 -11.14
C PRO A 221 25.88 2.47 -11.93
N LEU A 222 24.70 3.06 -11.84
CA LEU A 222 23.49 2.63 -12.58
C LEU A 222 23.40 3.29 -13.97
N TYR A 223 24.06 4.42 -14.13
CA TYR A 223 24.21 5.16 -15.39
C TYR A 223 25.45 6.03 -15.24
N ASP A 224 26.36 6.00 -16.22
CA ASP A 224 27.56 6.83 -16.18
C ASP A 224 27.86 7.46 -17.55
N SER A 225 28.22 8.74 -17.51
CA SER A 225 28.61 9.57 -18.65
C SER A 225 29.49 10.72 -18.16
N GLU A 226 30.38 11.28 -18.98
CA GLU A 226 31.44 12.20 -18.54
C GLU A 226 30.97 13.27 -17.53
N SER A 227 29.86 13.95 -17.83
CA SER A 227 29.25 15.00 -17.01
C SER A 227 28.31 14.50 -15.89
N LYS A 228 27.96 13.21 -15.81
CA LYS A 228 26.98 12.70 -14.84
C LYS A 228 27.08 11.20 -14.53
N MET A 229 27.07 10.86 -13.24
CA MET A 229 26.90 9.49 -12.73
C MET A 229 25.62 9.40 -11.89
N ASN A 230 24.76 8.39 -12.11
CA ASN A 230 23.78 7.93 -11.14
C ASN A 230 24.29 6.63 -10.51
N PHE A 231 24.10 6.42 -9.21
CA PHE A 231 24.61 5.23 -8.52
C PHE A 231 23.65 4.71 -7.46
N THR A 232 23.83 3.43 -7.11
CA THR A 232 23.36 2.82 -5.87
C THR A 232 24.56 2.50 -4.98
N GLN A 233 24.40 2.59 -3.66
CA GLN A 233 25.39 2.16 -2.69
C GLN A 233 24.73 1.24 -1.66
N PHE A 234 25.34 0.08 -1.46
CA PHE A 234 24.99 -0.90 -0.45
C PHE A 234 26.07 -0.97 0.62
N GLY A 235 25.70 -1.33 1.85
CA GLY A 235 26.66 -1.57 2.90
C GLY A 235 26.14 -2.46 4.02
N LEU A 236 27.04 -3.27 4.58
CA LEU A 236 26.83 -4.16 5.72
C LEU A 236 27.95 -3.90 6.72
N ARG A 237 27.62 -3.69 8.01
CA ARG A 237 28.64 -3.51 9.05
C ARG A 237 28.22 -4.07 10.40
N ARG A 238 29.20 -4.55 11.15
CA ARG A 238 29.09 -5.02 12.53
C ARG A 238 29.93 -4.11 13.42
N ILE A 239 29.28 -3.25 14.20
CA ILE A 239 29.90 -2.22 15.07
C ILE A 239 29.07 -2.18 16.38
N ASP A 240 29.71 -2.01 17.54
CA ASP A 240 29.02 -2.02 18.86
C ASP A 240 28.15 -3.29 19.10
N LYS A 241 28.55 -4.42 18.50
CA LYS A 241 27.78 -5.70 18.47
C LYS A 241 26.41 -5.60 17.78
N ARG A 242 26.14 -4.52 17.03
CA ARG A 242 24.95 -4.34 16.18
C ARG A 242 25.28 -4.63 14.72
N ASN A 243 24.34 -5.26 14.02
CA ASN A 243 24.41 -5.50 12.59
C ASN A 243 23.56 -4.46 11.85
N THR A 244 24.21 -3.54 11.16
CA THR A 244 23.57 -2.44 10.40
C THR A 244 23.71 -2.68 8.90
N ILE A 245 22.58 -2.59 8.20
CA ILE A 245 22.51 -2.54 6.73
C ILE A 245 22.23 -1.11 6.27
N ASN A 246 22.79 -0.74 5.13
CA ASN A 246 22.62 0.56 4.50
C ASN A 246 22.31 0.36 3.03
N PHE A 247 21.26 1.00 2.53
CA PHE A 247 20.95 1.07 1.10
C PHE A 247 20.71 2.52 0.72
N GLY A 248 21.38 3.02 -0.31
CA GLY A 248 21.22 4.39 -0.76
C GLY A 248 21.36 4.54 -2.27
N VAL A 249 20.85 5.66 -2.76
CA VAL A 249 20.91 6.05 -4.17
C VAL A 249 21.38 7.49 -4.27
N GLY A 250 22.10 7.81 -5.34
CA GLY A 250 22.63 9.16 -5.52
C GLY A 250 22.97 9.51 -6.96
N GLN A 251 23.36 10.77 -7.14
CA GLN A 251 23.77 11.32 -8.42
C GLN A 251 24.93 12.29 -8.20
N ARG A 252 25.95 12.20 -9.05
CA ARG A 252 27.08 13.13 -9.16
C ARG A 252 27.01 13.83 -10.51
N GLN A 253 27.17 15.14 -10.52
CA GLN A 253 27.25 15.97 -11.73
C GLN A 253 28.64 16.60 -11.80
N PHE A 254 29.33 16.38 -12.91
CA PHE A 254 30.72 16.75 -13.13
C PHE A 254 30.80 17.95 -14.06
N PHE A 255 31.59 18.93 -13.65
CA PHE A 255 31.86 20.19 -14.32
C PHE A 255 33.38 20.37 -14.43
N ASP A 256 33.84 21.37 -15.18
CA ASP A 256 35.28 21.63 -15.30
C ASP A 256 35.91 21.94 -13.92
N GLY A 257 36.79 21.05 -13.48
CA GLY A 257 37.51 21.11 -12.20
C GLY A 257 36.70 20.78 -10.93
N TRP A 258 35.40 20.48 -10.97
CA TRP A 258 34.60 20.16 -9.77
C TRP A 258 33.35 19.30 -10.02
N MET A 259 32.84 18.66 -8.96
CA MET A 259 31.64 17.81 -8.96
C MET A 259 30.70 18.24 -7.83
N LEU A 260 29.39 18.28 -8.11
CA LEU A 260 28.32 18.38 -7.11
C LEU A 260 27.51 17.08 -7.07
N GLY A 261 27.34 16.50 -5.89
CA GLY A 261 26.60 15.27 -5.67
C GLY A 261 25.46 15.43 -4.67
N TYR A 262 24.46 14.57 -4.80
CA TYR A 262 23.41 14.40 -3.78
C TYR A 262 23.03 12.92 -3.66
N ASN A 263 22.68 12.50 -2.45
CA ASN A 263 22.35 11.10 -2.15
C ASN A 263 21.27 11.00 -1.06
N ALA A 264 20.60 9.84 -1.02
CA ALA A 264 19.62 9.47 -0.01
C ALA A 264 19.85 8.03 0.43
N PHE A 265 19.75 7.77 1.73
CA PHE A 265 20.03 6.46 2.34
C PHE A 265 18.92 6.04 3.30
N LEU A 266 18.60 4.75 3.29
CA LEU A 266 17.88 4.04 4.34
C LEU A 266 18.89 3.19 5.12
N ASP A 267 18.98 3.43 6.43
CA ASP A 267 19.82 2.67 7.35
C ASP A 267 18.92 1.85 8.28
N HIS A 268 19.26 0.57 8.49
CA HIS A 268 18.55 -0.30 9.41
C HIS A 268 19.50 -1.16 10.26
N ASP A 269 19.45 -0.96 11.58
CA ASP A 269 20.10 -1.82 12.58
C ASP A 269 19.14 -2.97 12.93
N PHE A 270 19.42 -4.18 12.44
CA PHE A 270 18.59 -5.36 12.70
C PHE A 270 18.63 -5.80 14.16
N THR A 271 19.73 -5.50 14.88
CA THR A 271 19.93 -5.92 16.27
C THR A 271 19.01 -5.13 17.20
N GLY A 272 18.87 -3.81 16.98
CA GLY A 272 17.92 -2.94 17.68
C GLY A 272 16.61 -2.67 16.93
N ASN A 273 16.42 -3.19 15.71
CA ASN A 273 15.29 -2.87 14.81
C ASN A 273 15.19 -1.34 14.52
N ASN A 274 16.32 -0.63 14.54
CA ASN A 274 16.37 0.83 14.41
C ASN A 274 16.50 1.28 12.97
N THR A 275 15.52 2.05 12.48
CA THR A 275 15.47 2.56 11.10
C THR A 275 15.65 4.07 11.04
N ARG A 276 16.59 4.54 10.21
CA ARG A 276 16.98 5.94 10.02
C ARG A 276 17.01 6.27 8.52
N PHE A 277 16.64 7.50 8.17
CA PHE A 277 16.80 8.07 6.84
C PHE A 277 17.95 9.07 6.84
N GLY A 278 18.78 9.05 5.79
CA GLY A 278 19.86 9.99 5.56
C GLY A 278 19.69 10.74 4.24
N LEU A 279 20.08 12.01 4.23
CA LEU A 279 20.23 12.83 3.02
C LEU A 279 21.62 13.44 3.00
N GLY A 280 22.37 13.24 1.93
CA GLY A 280 23.73 13.76 1.77
C GLY A 280 23.87 14.69 0.57
N ALA A 281 24.77 15.65 0.69
CA ALA A 281 25.27 16.49 -0.39
C ALA A 281 26.81 16.43 -0.43
N GLU A 282 27.37 16.39 -1.64
CA GLU A 282 28.81 16.22 -1.89
C GLU A 282 29.34 17.37 -2.75
N TYR A 283 30.56 17.83 -2.48
CA TYR A 283 31.31 18.74 -3.35
C TYR A 283 32.77 18.28 -3.45
N THR A 284 33.20 17.91 -4.66
CA THR A 284 34.55 17.35 -4.88
C THR A 284 35.33 18.14 -5.92
N ARG A 285 36.64 18.22 -5.73
CA ARG A 285 37.67 18.70 -6.67
C ARG A 285 38.85 17.72 -6.66
N ASN A 286 39.82 17.92 -7.55
CA ASN A 286 41.13 17.27 -7.41
C ASN A 286 41.68 17.50 -5.99
N TYR A 287 42.02 16.40 -5.30
CA TYR A 287 42.57 16.32 -3.95
C TYR A 287 41.71 16.89 -2.81
N LEU A 288 40.42 17.16 -3.02
CA LEU A 288 39.50 17.68 -1.98
C LEU A 288 38.07 17.15 -2.15
N LYS A 289 37.51 16.56 -1.10
CA LYS A 289 36.09 16.21 -0.95
C LYS A 289 35.50 16.94 0.24
N LEU A 290 34.29 17.47 0.08
CA LEU A 290 33.46 18.02 1.15
C LEU A 290 32.11 17.29 1.14
N GLY A 291 31.60 16.96 2.33
CA GLY A 291 30.31 16.29 2.52
C GLY A 291 29.46 16.96 3.59
N MET A 292 28.15 16.96 3.42
CA MET A 292 27.17 17.36 4.43
C MET A 292 26.05 16.34 4.46
N ASN A 293 25.82 15.70 5.61
CA ASN A 293 24.79 14.67 5.77
C ASN A 293 23.80 15.02 6.88
N GLY A 294 22.50 14.95 6.60
CA GLY A 294 21.43 15.07 7.59
C GLY A 294 20.82 13.70 7.93
N TYR A 295 20.50 13.48 9.20
CA TYR A 295 20.02 12.21 9.75
C TYR A 295 18.68 12.37 10.46
N LEU A 296 17.68 11.59 10.03
CA LEU A 296 16.31 11.63 10.52
C LEU A 296 15.88 10.23 10.99
N ARG A 297 15.37 10.11 12.21
CA ARG A 297 14.74 8.87 12.67
C ARG A 297 13.47 8.55 11.87
N LEU A 298 13.29 7.29 11.49
CA LEU A 298 12.00 6.77 11.01
C LEU A 298 11.30 5.90 12.07
N SER A 299 12.07 5.26 12.95
CA SER A 299 11.55 4.40 14.01
C SER A 299 11.40 5.11 15.36
N ASN A 300 10.38 4.69 16.12
CA ASN A 300 10.05 5.22 17.45
C ASN A 300 10.84 4.51 18.58
N TRP A 301 10.65 5.00 19.81
CA TRP A 301 11.17 4.41 21.04
C TRP A 301 10.75 2.94 21.22
N ARG A 302 11.69 2.08 21.64
CA ARG A 302 11.45 0.69 22.07
C ARG A 302 12.44 0.29 23.18
N GLU A 303 12.20 -0.81 23.89
CA GLU A 303 13.14 -1.33 24.90
C GLU A 303 14.55 -1.60 24.32
N SER A 304 15.60 -1.10 24.96
CA SER A 304 16.98 -1.31 24.52
C SER A 304 17.45 -2.73 24.82
N ARG A 305 18.13 -3.36 23.85
CA ARG A 305 18.75 -4.68 24.05
C ARG A 305 20.05 -4.64 24.86
N PHE A 306 20.69 -3.48 24.97
CA PHE A 306 22.03 -3.35 25.56
C PHE A 306 22.09 -2.40 26.77
N LEU A 307 20.97 -1.75 27.12
CA LEU A 307 20.83 -0.88 28.29
C LEU A 307 19.56 -1.28 29.07
N LYS A 308 19.75 -1.99 30.20
CA LYS A 308 18.64 -2.48 31.03
C LYS A 308 17.78 -1.31 31.53
N ASP A 309 16.46 -1.41 31.34
CA ASP A 309 15.46 -0.42 31.80
C ASP A 309 15.52 0.96 31.09
N TYR A 310 16.04 1.00 29.87
CA TYR A 310 15.92 2.15 28.96
C TYR A 310 15.16 1.76 27.69
N ASP A 311 14.54 2.75 27.06
CA ASP A 311 14.20 2.67 25.65
C ASP A 311 15.31 3.30 24.80
N GLU A 312 15.45 2.87 23.55
CA GLU A 312 16.33 3.43 22.52
C GLU A 312 15.56 3.80 21.22
N ARG A 313 16.13 4.72 20.44
CA ARG A 313 15.74 5.06 19.06
C ARG A 313 16.89 5.74 18.31
N PRO A 314 16.86 5.89 16.97
CA PRO A 314 17.79 6.77 16.26
C PRO A 314 17.71 8.22 16.76
N ALA A 315 18.86 8.83 17.02
CA ALA A 315 18.97 10.26 17.24
C ALA A 315 18.87 11.00 15.89
N ASN A 316 18.22 12.17 15.87
CA ASN A 316 18.34 13.08 14.73
C ASN A 316 19.67 13.84 14.86
N GLY A 317 20.28 14.21 13.75
CA GLY A 317 21.53 14.96 13.73
C GLY A 317 21.99 15.32 12.34
N PHE A 318 23.21 15.83 12.24
CA PHE A 318 23.91 16.05 10.98
C PHE A 318 25.42 15.90 11.16
N ASP A 319 26.13 15.73 10.06
CA ASP A 319 27.58 15.88 10.01
C ASP A 319 28.05 16.76 8.83
N LEU A 320 29.23 17.34 9.01
CA LEU A 320 30.01 18.09 8.03
C LEU A 320 31.38 17.44 7.92
N ARG A 321 31.82 17.15 6.70
CA ARG A 321 33.00 16.33 6.39
C ARG A 321 33.90 17.04 5.40
N ALA A 322 35.21 16.96 5.63
CA ALA A 322 36.24 17.40 4.70
C ALA A 322 37.36 16.37 4.66
N GLN A 323 37.67 15.85 3.47
CA GLN A 323 38.80 14.98 3.22
C GLN A 323 39.70 15.63 2.15
N GLY A 324 40.99 15.75 2.41
CA GLY A 324 41.94 16.38 1.49
C GLY A 324 43.25 15.61 1.41
N TYR A 325 43.90 15.64 0.25
CA TYR A 325 45.15 14.95 -0.03
C TYR A 325 46.23 15.95 -0.45
N ILE A 326 47.50 15.65 -0.17
CA ILE A 326 48.61 16.57 -0.49
C ILE A 326 49.00 16.37 -1.97
N PRO A 327 48.83 17.35 -2.89
CA PRO A 327 49.08 17.11 -4.31
C PRO A 327 50.54 16.77 -4.66
N ALA A 328 51.49 17.22 -3.83
CA ALA A 328 52.92 16.90 -3.96
C ALA A 328 53.34 15.58 -3.27
N LEU A 329 52.42 14.95 -2.51
CA LEU A 329 52.63 13.69 -1.79
C LEU A 329 51.28 12.97 -1.63
N PRO A 330 50.64 12.53 -2.73
CA PRO A 330 49.23 12.13 -2.76
C PRO A 330 48.92 10.93 -1.88
N GLN A 331 49.94 10.17 -1.48
CA GLN A 331 49.82 9.07 -0.52
C GLN A 331 49.40 9.52 0.87
N PHE A 332 49.46 10.82 1.21
CA PHE A 332 49.03 11.34 2.51
C PHE A 332 47.80 12.23 2.40
N GLY A 333 46.80 11.92 3.23
CA GLY A 333 45.56 12.68 3.35
C GLY A 333 45.17 13.01 4.78
N GLY A 334 44.40 14.08 4.94
CA GLY A 334 43.76 14.49 6.19
C GLY A 334 42.25 14.38 6.10
N LYS A 335 41.60 14.15 7.24
CA LYS A 335 40.14 14.10 7.39
C LYS A 335 39.73 14.96 8.58
N LEU A 336 38.70 15.78 8.41
CA LEU A 336 38.06 16.55 9.46
C LEU A 336 36.55 16.31 9.39
N VAL A 337 35.94 15.95 10.52
CA VAL A 337 34.49 15.77 10.65
C VAL A 337 33.99 16.57 11.85
N TYR A 338 32.84 17.23 11.69
CA TYR A 338 32.04 17.75 12.79
C TYR A 338 30.68 17.03 12.79
N GLU A 339 30.29 16.44 13.91
CA GLU A 339 29.00 15.77 14.10
C GLU A 339 28.21 16.46 15.21
N GLN A 340 26.91 16.69 15.01
CA GLN A 340 25.97 17.20 16.02
C GLN A 340 24.69 16.39 16.00
N TYR A 341 24.29 15.84 17.16
CA TYR A 341 23.04 15.10 17.32
C TYR A 341 22.16 15.72 18.41
N PHE A 342 20.87 15.41 18.38
CA PHE A 342 19.84 16.03 19.21
C PHE A 342 19.03 14.97 19.98
N GLY A 343 18.87 15.21 21.28
CA GLY A 343 18.20 14.29 22.21
C GLY A 343 18.65 14.49 23.66
N HIS A 344 17.98 13.81 24.60
CA HIS A 344 18.25 13.94 26.03
C HIS A 344 19.44 13.11 26.51
N GLU A 345 19.55 11.86 26.08
CA GLU A 345 20.69 10.97 26.34
C GLU A 345 21.15 10.33 25.03
N VAL A 346 21.92 11.05 24.22
CA VAL A 346 22.47 10.55 22.94
C VAL A 346 23.86 9.97 23.17
N GLY A 347 24.08 8.74 22.75
CA GLY A 347 25.39 8.07 22.77
C GLY A 347 26.19 8.36 21.51
N LEU A 348 26.84 9.52 21.42
CA LEU A 348 27.62 9.95 20.24
C LEU A 348 29.04 9.34 20.18
N ILE A 349 29.60 8.98 21.33
CA ILE A 349 30.88 8.25 21.43
C ILE A 349 30.63 6.76 21.64
N ASN A 350 29.76 6.39 22.59
CA ASN A 350 29.26 5.03 22.80
C ASN A 350 27.98 5.06 23.65
N LYS A 351 27.36 3.89 23.88
CA LYS A 351 26.11 3.76 24.67
C LYS A 351 26.23 4.16 26.16
N ASP A 352 27.43 4.18 26.71
CA ASP A 352 27.65 4.43 28.14
C ASP A 352 27.94 5.92 28.41
N HIS A 353 28.63 6.59 27.47
CA HIS A 353 28.91 8.02 27.49
C HIS A 353 27.82 8.79 26.72
N ARG A 354 26.66 8.99 27.37
CA ARG A 354 25.50 9.67 26.79
C ARG A 354 25.42 11.13 27.25
N GLY A 355 25.16 12.03 26.30
CA GLY A 355 25.04 13.47 26.55
C GLY A 355 23.73 14.06 26.02
N LYS A 356 23.37 15.26 26.50
CA LYS A 356 22.26 16.04 25.97
C LYS A 356 22.74 16.88 24.78
N ASN A 357 22.12 16.71 23.62
CA ASN A 357 22.49 17.35 22.35
C ASN A 357 24.02 17.37 22.07
N PRO A 358 24.72 16.22 22.11
CA PRO A 358 26.17 16.17 22.03
C PRO A 358 26.67 16.51 20.63
N ALA A 359 27.86 17.11 20.58
CA ALA A 359 28.63 17.28 19.36
C ALA A 359 30.06 16.76 19.55
N ALA A 360 30.68 16.35 18.44
CA ALA A 360 32.05 15.86 18.41
C ALA A 360 32.79 16.36 17.17
N PHE A 361 34.11 16.51 17.30
CA PHE A 361 35.03 16.71 16.19
C PHE A 361 35.89 15.45 16.02
N THR A 362 36.06 15.00 14.78
CA THR A 362 37.02 13.94 14.42
C THR A 362 38.11 14.56 13.56
N ALA A 363 39.37 14.47 14.00
CA ALA A 363 40.53 14.77 13.19
C ALA A 363 41.27 13.46 12.88
N GLY A 364 41.59 13.23 11.61
CA GLY A 364 42.21 12.00 11.16
C GLY A 364 43.29 12.22 10.11
N ILE A 365 44.25 11.29 10.07
CA ILE A 365 45.32 11.23 9.06
C ILE A 365 45.25 9.85 8.40
N ASN A 366 45.39 9.80 7.09
CA ASN A 366 45.43 8.58 6.31
C ASN A 366 46.66 8.52 5.39
N TYR A 367 47.11 7.28 5.15
CA TYR A 367 48.25 6.93 4.30
C TYR A 367 47.83 5.83 3.32
N THR A 368 47.89 6.14 2.03
CA THR A 368 47.51 5.29 0.90
C THR A 368 48.77 4.95 0.09
N PRO A 369 49.53 3.90 0.43
CA PRO A 369 50.74 3.52 -0.31
C PRO A 369 50.45 3.04 -1.74
N ILE A 370 49.26 2.48 -1.99
CA ILE A 370 48.76 1.99 -3.28
C ILE A 370 47.23 2.21 -3.30
N PRO A 371 46.56 2.42 -4.45
CA PRO A 371 45.11 2.68 -4.47
C PRO A 371 44.26 1.62 -3.76
N LEU A 372 44.69 0.35 -3.80
CA LEU A 372 44.02 -0.77 -3.14
C LEU A 372 43.98 -0.68 -1.60
N LEU A 373 44.87 0.08 -0.96
CA LEU A 373 45.13 -0.04 0.48
C LEU A 373 45.37 1.31 1.15
N THR A 374 44.59 1.61 2.19
CA THR A 374 44.70 2.83 3.00
C THR A 374 44.73 2.48 4.49
N PHE A 375 45.71 3.05 5.19
CA PHE A 375 45.83 3.01 6.65
C PHE A 375 45.36 4.36 7.22
N GLY A 376 44.55 4.36 8.28
CA GLY A 376 44.07 5.59 8.90
C GLY A 376 44.21 5.58 10.42
N ILE A 377 44.39 6.76 11.01
CA ILE A 377 44.19 7.00 12.44
C ILE A 377 43.23 8.17 12.61
N ASP A 378 42.12 7.93 13.30
CA ASP A 378 41.11 8.94 13.63
C ASP A 378 41.11 9.21 15.14
N ARG A 379 41.09 10.50 15.53
CA ARG A 379 40.83 10.95 16.91
C ARG A 379 39.48 11.66 16.94
N LYS A 380 38.46 11.01 17.51
CA LYS A 380 37.14 11.61 17.77
C LYS A 380 37.11 12.18 19.19
N GLN A 381 36.65 13.41 19.36
CA GLN A 381 36.64 14.13 20.63
C GLN A 381 35.30 14.85 20.80
N ASP A 382 34.57 14.55 21.88
CA ASP A 382 33.32 15.24 22.21
C ASP A 382 33.56 16.54 22.99
N MET A 383 32.56 17.42 22.97
CA MET A 383 32.58 18.71 23.68
C MET A 383 32.53 18.60 25.21
N SER A 384 32.30 17.41 25.77
CA SER A 384 32.36 17.13 27.22
C SER A 384 33.73 16.60 27.68
N GLY A 385 34.69 16.41 26.76
CA GLY A 385 36.06 15.99 27.07
C GLY A 385 36.34 14.50 26.90
N ASN A 386 35.34 13.65 26.63
CA ASN A 386 35.60 12.26 26.27
C ASN A 386 36.07 12.20 24.81
N GLY A 387 36.89 11.21 24.47
CA GLY A 387 37.28 11.02 23.08
C GLY A 387 37.98 9.70 22.84
N ASP A 388 37.73 9.16 21.66
CA ASP A 388 38.17 7.85 21.21
C ASP A 388 39.25 7.97 20.12
N THR A 389 40.02 6.90 19.92
CA THR A 389 41.01 6.81 18.83
C THR A 389 40.90 5.45 18.15
N GLN A 390 40.51 5.47 16.88
CA GLN A 390 40.34 4.28 16.06
C GLN A 390 41.46 4.21 15.01
N PHE A 391 42.04 3.03 14.85
CA PHE A 391 42.92 2.70 13.74
C PHE A 391 42.07 2.03 12.66
N ASN A 392 42.11 2.57 11.44
CA ASN A 392 41.35 2.08 10.30
C ASN A 392 42.29 1.35 9.33
N LEU A 393 41.87 0.17 8.88
CA LEU A 393 42.44 -0.52 7.73
C LEU A 393 41.36 -0.60 6.65
N GLU A 394 41.56 0.12 5.55
CA GLU A 394 40.64 0.19 4.40
C GLU A 394 41.29 -0.49 3.18
N MET A 395 40.60 -1.47 2.59
CA MET A 395 40.96 -2.10 1.32
C MET A 395 39.93 -1.68 0.26
N ASN A 396 40.35 -0.94 -0.75
CA ASN A 396 39.50 -0.30 -1.77
C ASN A 396 39.71 -0.98 -3.13
N TYR A 397 38.81 -1.89 -3.52
CA TYR A 397 38.86 -2.54 -4.83
C TYR A 397 38.01 -1.77 -5.85
N GLU A 398 38.67 -1.21 -6.87
CA GLU A 398 37.99 -0.55 -8.00
C GLU A 398 37.65 -1.62 -9.07
N ILE A 399 36.36 -1.74 -9.39
CA ILE A 399 35.84 -2.73 -10.32
C ILE A 399 36.22 -2.33 -11.74
N GLY A 400 36.80 -3.25 -12.52
CA GLY A 400 37.22 -3.04 -13.91
C GLY A 400 38.61 -2.41 -14.08
N THR A 401 39.17 -1.75 -13.07
CA THR A 401 40.55 -1.24 -13.13
C THR A 401 41.56 -2.39 -13.03
N PRO A 402 42.54 -2.50 -13.96
CA PRO A 402 43.56 -3.55 -13.91
C PRO A 402 44.31 -3.60 -12.58
N TRP A 403 44.54 -4.81 -12.05
CA TRP A 403 45.25 -5.04 -10.78
C TRP A 403 46.59 -4.31 -10.67
N SER A 404 47.34 -4.22 -11.77
CA SER A 404 48.61 -3.51 -11.87
C SER A 404 48.51 -1.99 -11.71
N LYS A 405 47.32 -1.38 -11.84
CA LYS A 405 47.06 0.00 -11.43
C LYS A 405 46.69 0.10 -9.96
N GLN A 406 45.84 -0.80 -9.47
CA GLN A 406 45.41 -0.80 -8.06
C GLN A 406 46.56 -1.07 -7.06
N THR A 407 47.62 -1.72 -7.54
CA THR A 407 48.84 -2.04 -6.76
C THR A 407 50.07 -1.18 -7.09
N ASN A 408 49.92 -0.12 -7.89
CA ASN A 408 51.02 0.81 -8.21
C ASN A 408 50.99 2.08 -7.35
N PRO A 409 52.05 2.42 -6.58
CA PRO A 409 52.14 3.66 -5.81
C PRO A 409 51.99 4.96 -6.64
N ASP A 410 52.39 4.95 -7.92
CA ASP A 410 52.26 6.12 -8.80
C ASP A 410 50.79 6.42 -9.16
N ALA A 411 49.92 5.40 -9.13
CA ALA A 411 48.51 5.54 -9.45
C ALA A 411 47.70 6.27 -8.34
N VAL A 412 48.27 6.40 -7.13
CA VAL A 412 47.62 7.13 -6.01
C VAL A 412 47.40 8.61 -6.33
N GLY A 413 48.28 9.21 -7.14
CA GLY A 413 48.07 10.56 -7.65
C GLY A 413 46.81 10.69 -8.52
N PHE A 414 46.45 9.63 -9.26
CA PHE A 414 45.26 9.63 -10.11
C PHE A 414 43.97 9.37 -9.33
N SER A 415 43.96 8.44 -8.36
CA SER A 415 42.76 8.12 -7.56
C SER A 415 42.21 9.33 -6.78
N HIS A 416 43.08 10.30 -6.45
CA HIS A 416 42.66 11.53 -5.76
C HIS A 416 42.32 12.69 -6.72
N THR A 417 42.31 12.48 -8.04
CA THR A 417 41.71 13.42 -9.01
C THR A 417 40.19 13.27 -9.06
N LEU A 418 39.49 14.23 -9.67
CA LEU A 418 38.05 14.21 -9.87
C LEU A 418 37.57 13.00 -10.71
N GLN A 419 38.40 12.52 -11.64
CA GLN A 419 38.09 11.36 -12.47
C GLN A 419 38.44 10.03 -11.80
N GLY A 420 39.48 9.97 -10.97
CA GLY A 420 39.81 8.77 -10.17
C GLY A 420 38.85 8.56 -8.99
N SER A 421 38.49 9.65 -8.31
CA SER A 421 37.52 9.66 -7.20
C SER A 421 36.05 9.51 -7.64
N ARG A 422 35.80 9.31 -8.94
CA ARG A 422 34.46 9.25 -9.55
C ARG A 422 33.53 8.25 -8.87
N TYR A 423 34.03 7.05 -8.60
CA TYR A 423 33.29 5.93 -8.01
C TYR A 423 33.44 5.82 -6.48
N ASP A 424 34.12 6.76 -5.82
CA ASP A 424 34.35 6.71 -4.37
C ASP A 424 33.04 6.62 -3.59
N LEU A 425 33.03 5.85 -2.52
CA LEU A 425 31.87 5.71 -1.62
C LEU A 425 31.45 7.07 -1.03
N VAL A 426 30.15 7.24 -0.77
CA VAL A 426 29.63 8.44 -0.09
C VAL A 426 30.22 8.54 1.32
N ASP A 427 30.90 9.66 1.60
CA ASP A 427 31.42 9.94 2.94
C ASP A 427 30.30 10.42 3.87
N ARG A 428 29.82 9.51 4.72
CA ARG A 428 28.74 9.69 5.69
C ARG A 428 28.93 8.78 6.90
N ASN A 429 28.33 9.14 8.04
CA ASN A 429 28.21 8.20 9.16
C ASN A 429 27.14 7.13 8.85
N ASN A 430 27.57 5.97 8.35
CA ASN A 430 26.70 4.83 8.05
C ASN A 430 26.15 4.12 9.31
N GLN A 431 26.74 4.34 10.50
CA GLN A 431 26.25 3.76 11.76
C GLN A 431 25.13 4.62 12.35
N ILE A 432 24.13 3.98 12.94
CA ILE A 432 22.99 4.67 13.57
C ILE A 432 23.37 5.11 14.99
N VAL A 433 23.60 6.41 15.17
CA VAL A 433 23.71 7.03 16.51
C VAL A 433 22.34 6.98 17.20
N LEU A 434 22.33 6.56 18.47
CA LEU A 434 21.10 6.31 19.23
C LEU A 434 20.88 7.32 20.36
N GLU A 435 19.63 7.73 20.54
CA GLU A 435 19.11 8.39 21.73
C GLU A 435 18.49 7.34 22.66
N TYR A 436 18.68 7.52 23.97
CA TYR A 436 18.13 6.68 25.02
C TYR A 436 17.20 7.50 25.93
N ARG A 437 16.30 6.81 26.66
CA ARG A 437 15.55 7.39 27.79
C ARG A 437 15.34 6.33 28.86
N LYS A 438 15.46 6.67 30.14
CA LYS A 438 15.10 5.73 31.22
C LYS A 438 13.59 5.44 31.16
N ARG A 439 13.22 4.17 31.25
CA ARG A 439 11.82 3.71 31.23
C ARG A 439 11.19 3.85 32.62
N GLU A 440 9.89 4.16 32.66
CA GLU A 440 9.11 4.21 33.89
C GLU A 440 8.84 2.78 34.38
N VAL A 441 9.77 2.23 35.17
CA VAL A 441 9.70 0.87 35.72
C VAL A 441 8.93 0.78 37.04
N ILE A 442 8.74 1.91 37.73
CA ILE A 442 7.83 2.05 38.86
C ILE A 442 7.02 3.35 38.72
N ARG A 443 5.71 3.27 38.98
CA ARG A 443 4.77 4.39 38.98
C ARG A 443 3.92 4.36 40.24
N LEU A 444 3.88 5.50 40.93
CA LEU A 444 3.02 5.78 42.08
C LEU A 444 1.84 6.66 41.64
N THR A 445 0.68 6.45 42.24
CA THR A 445 -0.49 7.34 42.14
C THR A 445 -1.19 7.41 43.50
N LEU A 446 -1.74 8.59 43.81
CA LEU A 446 -2.49 8.94 45.01
C LEU A 446 -3.84 9.55 44.62
N ASP A 447 -4.80 9.58 45.55
CA ASP A 447 -5.99 10.43 45.47
C ASP A 447 -5.58 11.91 45.30
N SER A 448 -6.32 12.72 44.54
CA SER A 448 -5.96 14.13 44.30
C SER A 448 -6.30 15.07 45.46
N LEU A 449 -7.35 14.75 46.23
CA LEU A 449 -7.87 15.53 47.35
C LEU A 449 -8.48 14.59 48.40
N ILE A 450 -8.16 14.81 49.68
CA ILE A 450 -8.78 14.12 50.82
C ILE A 450 -9.35 15.16 51.78
N SER A 451 -10.68 15.18 51.93
CA SER A 451 -11.39 16.14 52.79
C SER A 451 -12.08 15.46 53.98
N GLY A 452 -12.28 16.22 55.06
CA GLY A 452 -13.07 15.77 56.21
C GLY A 452 -13.11 16.77 57.36
N HIS A 453 -13.65 16.33 58.49
CA HIS A 453 -13.76 17.10 59.71
C HIS A 453 -12.58 16.86 60.66
N ALA A 454 -12.44 17.75 61.63
CA ALA A 454 -11.35 17.75 62.60
C ALA A 454 -11.24 16.41 63.37
N GLY A 455 -10.08 15.76 63.29
CA GLY A 455 -9.81 14.50 63.99
C GLY A 455 -10.33 13.23 63.31
N GLU A 456 -10.99 13.31 62.15
CA GLU A 456 -11.35 12.11 61.39
C GLU A 456 -10.11 11.36 60.89
N ILE A 457 -10.23 10.03 60.78
CA ILE A 457 -9.23 9.17 60.16
C ILE A 457 -9.74 8.74 58.78
N LYS A 458 -8.96 8.98 57.73
CA LYS A 458 -9.26 8.60 56.34
C LYS A 458 -8.18 7.65 55.80
N PRO A 459 -8.51 6.64 54.97
CA PRO A 459 -7.50 5.94 54.19
C PRO A 459 -6.93 6.85 53.11
N ILE A 460 -5.63 6.75 52.83
CA ILE A 460 -5.03 7.26 51.60
C ILE A 460 -4.99 6.10 50.61
N HIS A 461 -5.65 6.21 49.46
CA HIS A 461 -5.56 5.16 48.44
C HIS A 461 -4.26 5.32 47.66
N ILE A 462 -3.52 4.21 47.54
CA ILE A 462 -2.23 4.17 46.88
C ILE A 462 -2.25 3.04 45.86
N SER A 463 -2.00 3.37 44.60
CA SER A 463 -1.68 2.38 43.59
C SER A 463 -0.23 2.55 43.15
N VAL A 464 0.55 1.48 43.35
CA VAL A 464 1.91 1.33 42.82
C VAL A 464 1.91 0.20 41.81
N ASN A 465 2.37 0.50 40.60
CA ASN A 465 2.73 -0.49 39.59
C ASN A 465 4.25 -0.49 39.46
N SER A 466 4.91 -1.65 39.62
CA SER A 466 6.36 -1.79 39.58
C SER A 466 6.80 -3.08 38.91
N LYS A 467 7.79 -2.98 38.01
CA LYS A 467 8.48 -4.10 37.36
C LYS A 467 9.29 -4.95 38.35
N TYR A 468 9.71 -4.37 39.48
CA TYR A 468 10.65 -4.96 40.44
C TYR A 468 10.11 -5.01 41.88
N GLY A 469 8.79 -4.96 42.07
CA GLY A 469 8.19 -4.90 43.41
C GLY A 469 8.25 -3.51 44.06
N LEU A 470 7.74 -3.38 45.28
CA LEU A 470 7.70 -2.12 46.04
C LEU A 470 8.50 -2.31 47.34
N LYS A 471 9.60 -1.57 47.46
CA LYS A 471 10.51 -1.58 48.61
C LYS A 471 10.03 -0.63 49.71
N THR A 472 9.70 0.61 49.34
CA THR A 472 9.19 1.62 50.29
C THR A 472 8.48 2.78 49.60
N ILE A 473 7.72 3.56 50.37
CA ILE A 473 7.14 4.85 49.97
C ILE A 473 7.62 5.90 50.96
N GLN A 474 8.34 6.90 50.47
CA GLN A 474 8.80 8.03 51.25
C GLN A 474 7.79 9.17 51.14
N TRP A 475 7.35 9.69 52.28
CA TRP A 475 6.40 10.81 52.39
C TRP A 475 7.10 12.12 52.72
N ASP A 476 6.59 13.21 52.15
CA ASP A 476 6.85 14.59 52.56
C ASP A 476 5.50 15.23 52.93
N ALA A 477 5.36 15.54 54.22
CA ALA A 477 4.10 15.94 54.85
C ALA A 477 4.28 16.94 56.02
N ALA A 478 5.40 17.66 56.06
CA ALA A 478 5.82 18.44 57.25
C ALA A 478 4.75 19.41 57.78
N ASN A 479 4.07 20.14 56.89
CA ASN A 479 3.03 21.11 57.27
C ASN A 479 1.77 20.47 57.89
N LEU A 480 1.41 19.24 57.47
CA LEU A 480 0.29 18.49 58.04
C LEU A 480 0.62 18.05 59.47
N LEU A 481 1.81 17.47 59.66
CA LEU A 481 2.28 16.97 60.96
C LEU A 481 2.40 18.11 61.99
N ALA A 482 2.90 19.28 61.56
CA ALA A 482 3.04 20.46 62.40
C ALA A 482 1.70 20.99 62.97
N ASN A 483 0.57 20.71 62.31
CA ASN A 483 -0.77 21.12 62.74
C ASN A 483 -1.53 20.00 63.48
N GLY A 484 -0.85 18.90 63.84
CA GLY A 484 -1.40 17.78 64.60
C GLY A 484 -2.09 16.69 63.75
N GLY A 485 -1.96 16.75 62.42
CA GLY A 485 -2.32 15.62 61.56
C GLY A 485 -1.29 14.49 61.67
N LYS A 486 -1.64 13.30 61.16
CA LYS A 486 -0.75 12.13 61.16
C LYS A 486 -0.88 11.31 59.88
N ILE A 487 0.18 10.58 59.52
CA ILE A 487 0.16 9.53 58.48
C ILE A 487 0.77 8.26 59.09
N GLU A 488 0.01 7.18 59.18
CA GLU A 488 0.40 5.93 59.85
C GLU A 488 0.26 4.74 58.86
N ARG A 489 1.36 4.01 58.61
CA ARG A 489 1.40 2.84 57.70
C ARG A 489 0.76 1.62 58.40
N GLN A 490 -0.28 1.05 57.80
CA GLN A 490 -0.93 -0.17 58.29
C GLN A 490 -0.52 -1.40 57.46
N SER A 491 -0.23 -1.22 56.17
CA SER A 491 0.36 -2.25 55.29
C SER A 491 1.12 -1.59 54.13
N ASP A 492 1.68 -2.38 53.23
CA ASP A 492 2.43 -1.89 52.06
C ASP A 492 1.60 -1.04 51.09
N LYS A 493 0.25 -1.15 51.17
CA LYS A 493 -0.71 -0.44 50.31
C LYS A 493 -1.77 0.36 51.07
N LEU A 494 -1.73 0.36 52.41
CA LEU A 494 -2.71 1.06 53.25
C LEU A 494 -2.01 1.98 54.26
N TYR A 495 -2.28 3.27 54.12
CA TYR A 495 -1.84 4.33 55.03
C TYR A 495 -3.08 5.06 55.54
N LEU A 496 -3.11 5.39 56.83
CA LEU A 496 -4.19 6.13 57.46
C LEU A 496 -3.74 7.57 57.73
N LEU A 497 -4.58 8.52 57.33
CA LEU A 497 -4.43 9.96 57.52
C LEU A 497 -5.36 10.40 58.65
N THR A 498 -4.82 10.94 59.74
CA THR A 498 -5.62 11.65 60.76
C THR A 498 -5.63 13.14 60.47
N LEU A 499 -6.82 13.73 60.37
CA LEU A 499 -6.99 15.15 60.03
C LEU A 499 -6.73 16.07 61.24
N PRO A 500 -6.02 17.21 61.05
CA PRO A 500 -5.78 18.19 62.12
C PRO A 500 -7.06 18.93 62.54
N LYS A 501 -6.96 19.80 63.55
CA LYS A 501 -8.10 20.59 64.04
C LYS A 501 -8.55 21.64 63.03
N TYR A 502 -9.84 21.96 63.03
CA TYR A 502 -10.40 23.06 62.25
C TYR A 502 -10.16 24.40 62.95
N HIS A 503 -9.68 25.39 62.19
CA HIS A 503 -9.42 26.74 62.68
C HIS A 503 -10.30 27.75 61.93
N HIS A 504 -11.33 28.30 62.60
CA HIS A 504 -12.30 29.25 62.04
C HIS A 504 -11.70 30.54 61.46
N SER A 505 -10.43 30.84 61.75
CA SER A 505 -9.69 32.02 61.26
C SER A 505 -8.32 31.67 60.65
N GLY A 506 -8.06 30.40 60.36
CA GLY A 506 -6.77 29.90 59.87
C GLY A 506 -6.85 29.28 58.47
N ASN A 507 -5.68 28.94 57.91
CA ASN A 507 -5.62 28.10 56.71
C ASN A 507 -5.86 26.63 57.12
N ASN A 508 -6.84 25.98 56.48
CA ASN A 508 -7.25 24.60 56.77
C ASN A 508 -6.88 23.62 55.62
N ALA A 509 -6.05 24.07 54.67
CA ALA A 509 -5.58 23.31 53.52
C ALA A 509 -4.07 22.96 53.64
N TYR A 510 -3.74 21.69 53.41
CA TYR A 510 -2.38 21.15 53.47
C TYR A 510 -2.07 20.37 52.19
N THR A 511 -0.84 20.42 51.69
CA THR A 511 -0.38 19.54 50.60
C THR A 511 0.63 18.55 51.16
N ILE A 512 0.51 17.29 50.77
CA ILE A 512 1.51 16.25 51.05
C ILE A 512 1.91 15.56 49.75
N SER A 513 3.04 14.88 49.75
CA SER A 513 3.55 14.18 48.56
C SER A 513 4.28 12.90 48.92
N ALA A 514 4.47 12.03 47.93
CA ALA A 514 5.23 10.79 48.10
C ALA A 514 6.02 10.40 46.85
N ILE A 515 7.07 9.60 47.07
CA ILE A 515 7.88 8.91 46.05
C ILE A 515 7.96 7.44 46.46
N ALA A 516 7.65 6.52 45.54
CA ALA A 516 7.81 5.08 45.75
C ALA A 516 9.15 4.61 45.17
N TYR A 517 9.77 3.65 45.85
CA TYR A 517 11.03 3.02 45.43
C TYR A 517 10.83 1.51 45.22
N ASP A 518 11.39 0.95 44.16
CA ASP A 518 11.39 -0.50 43.92
C ASP A 518 12.61 -1.21 44.56
N GLU A 519 12.67 -2.54 44.47
CA GLU A 519 13.78 -3.34 45.02
C GLU A 519 15.13 -3.11 44.32
N HIS A 520 15.15 -2.34 43.24
CA HIS A 520 16.34 -1.91 42.51
C HIS A 520 16.64 -0.40 42.72
N ASP A 521 16.02 0.23 43.72
CA ASP A 521 16.14 1.65 44.07
C ASP A 521 15.76 2.62 42.94
N ASN A 522 14.93 2.19 41.98
CA ASN A 522 14.30 3.14 41.06
C ASN A 522 13.23 3.93 41.81
N ALA A 523 13.31 5.26 41.74
CA ALA A 523 12.26 6.16 42.22
C ALA A 523 11.13 6.31 41.18
N SER A 524 9.89 6.36 41.65
CA SER A 524 8.75 6.88 40.88
C SER A 524 8.88 8.39 40.67
N LYS A 525 8.04 8.95 39.79
CA LYS A 525 7.72 10.39 39.87
C LYS A 525 7.08 10.70 41.22
N ARG A 526 7.25 11.94 41.71
CA ARG A 526 6.54 12.46 42.88
C ARG A 526 5.03 12.48 42.58
N ALA A 527 4.24 11.88 43.45
CA ALA A 527 2.79 12.04 43.47
C ALA A 527 2.42 13.01 44.61
N GLU A 528 1.40 13.84 44.40
CA GLU A 528 1.00 14.90 45.34
C GLU A 528 -0.52 14.81 45.59
N THR A 529 -0.95 15.18 46.79
CA THR A 529 -2.36 15.20 47.19
C THR A 529 -2.63 16.34 48.16
N GLN A 530 -3.82 16.94 48.04
CA GLN A 530 -4.28 18.01 48.93
C GLN A 530 -5.17 17.46 50.04
N ILE A 531 -5.16 18.11 51.20
CA ILE A 531 -5.91 17.74 52.38
C ILE A 531 -6.66 18.97 52.88
N GLN A 532 -7.97 18.85 53.10
CA GLN A 532 -8.85 19.95 53.48
C GLN A 532 -9.65 19.61 54.74
N VAL A 533 -9.56 20.46 55.78
CA VAL A 533 -10.37 20.35 57.00
C VAL A 533 -11.57 21.30 56.94
N LEU A 534 -12.73 20.82 57.43
CA LEU A 534 -14.04 21.48 57.31
C LEU A 534 -14.67 21.83 58.67
N GLN A 535 -15.51 22.89 58.69
CA GLN A 535 -16.26 23.33 59.87
C GLN A 535 -17.41 22.36 60.21
N ALA A 536 -17.90 22.40 61.46
CA ALA A 536 -19.23 21.90 61.79
C ALA A 536 -20.29 22.94 61.38
N GLU A 537 -21.16 22.55 60.44
CA GLU A 537 -22.23 23.39 59.90
C GLU A 537 -23.60 22.84 60.31
N ALA A 538 -24.66 23.64 60.18
CA ALA A 538 -26.03 23.10 60.19
C ALA A 538 -26.18 22.27 58.91
N SER A 539 -26.04 20.95 59.04
CA SER A 539 -25.81 20.06 57.90
C SER A 539 -27.10 19.89 57.12
N VAL A 540 -27.03 20.19 55.83
CA VAL A 540 -28.11 19.94 54.88
C VAL A 540 -28.37 18.43 54.70
N ASP A 541 -27.38 17.57 55.00
CA ASP A 541 -27.47 16.11 54.92
C ASP A 541 -28.07 15.46 56.18
N LYS A 542 -27.89 16.07 57.36
CA LYS A 542 -28.50 15.62 58.62
C LYS A 542 -29.87 16.25 58.85
N SER A 543 -30.07 17.46 58.35
CA SER A 543 -31.39 18.08 58.23
C SER A 543 -32.19 17.37 57.14
N THR A 544 -33.52 17.38 57.23
CA THR A 544 -34.39 16.84 56.17
C THR A 544 -35.49 17.83 55.84
N PHE A 545 -35.62 18.20 54.57
CA PHE A 545 -36.79 18.93 54.06
C PHE A 545 -37.55 17.98 53.12
N THR A 546 -38.84 17.76 53.37
CA THR A 546 -39.66 16.77 52.67
C THR A 546 -41.07 17.31 52.43
N ALA A 547 -41.68 16.96 51.30
CA ALA A 547 -43.13 17.02 51.13
C ALA A 547 -43.75 15.69 51.61
N ARG A 548 -45.07 15.64 51.80
CA ARG A 548 -45.79 14.35 51.94
C ARG A 548 -45.91 13.66 50.58
N ASP A 549 -46.32 14.44 49.58
CA ASP A 549 -46.49 14.06 48.19
C ASP A 549 -45.66 15.03 47.31
N HIS A 550 -44.92 14.48 46.35
CA HIS A 550 -43.98 15.20 45.48
C HIS A 550 -44.45 15.35 44.02
N GLU A 551 -45.58 14.73 43.69
CA GLU A 551 -46.22 14.78 42.38
C GLU A 551 -47.69 15.15 42.61
N LEU A 552 -48.17 16.22 41.98
CA LEU A 552 -49.53 16.72 42.15
C LEU A 552 -50.13 17.09 40.79
N SER A 553 -51.42 16.83 40.63
CA SER A 553 -52.18 17.37 39.50
C SER A 553 -52.25 18.89 39.58
N ALA A 554 -52.09 19.57 38.44
CA ALA A 554 -52.32 21.01 38.31
C ALA A 554 -53.83 21.30 38.22
N ASP A 555 -54.56 21.07 39.32
CA ASP A 555 -56.03 21.03 39.38
C ASP A 555 -56.66 22.09 40.30
N GLY A 556 -55.84 22.99 40.88
CA GLY A 556 -56.27 24.05 41.81
C GLY A 556 -56.74 23.60 43.20
N HIS A 557 -56.71 22.30 43.53
CA HIS A 557 -57.32 21.77 44.76
C HIS A 557 -56.46 20.73 45.51
N SER A 558 -55.60 19.99 44.79
CA SER A 558 -54.63 19.04 45.35
C SER A 558 -53.70 19.73 46.36
N SER A 559 -53.26 19.04 47.41
CA SER A 559 -52.44 19.65 48.48
C SER A 559 -51.52 18.66 49.20
N THR A 560 -50.41 19.18 49.73
CA THR A 560 -49.31 18.42 50.36
C THR A 560 -48.72 19.20 51.54
N THR A 561 -48.20 18.50 52.55
CA THR A 561 -47.57 19.12 53.74
C THR A 561 -46.06 19.18 53.56
N LEU A 562 -45.45 20.34 53.83
CA LEU A 562 -44.01 20.57 53.81
C LEU A 562 -43.46 20.49 55.24
N LYS A 563 -42.37 19.76 55.46
CA LYS A 563 -41.76 19.51 56.78
C LYS A 563 -40.24 19.66 56.71
N LEU A 564 -39.68 20.49 57.59
CA LEU A 564 -38.24 20.63 57.83
C LEU A 564 -37.86 20.07 59.20
N MET A 565 -36.87 19.19 59.28
CA MET A 565 -36.14 18.87 60.51
C MET A 565 -34.74 19.45 60.39
N LEU A 566 -34.33 20.31 61.33
CA LEU A 566 -33.10 21.10 61.27
C LEU A 566 -32.05 20.54 62.25
N LYS A 567 -30.86 20.18 61.76
CA LYS A 567 -29.83 19.46 62.52
C LYS A 567 -28.38 19.88 62.24
N ASP A 568 -27.49 19.65 63.20
CA ASP A 568 -26.03 19.77 63.03
C ASP A 568 -25.44 18.55 62.28
N GLY A 569 -24.16 18.63 61.90
CA GLY A 569 -23.43 17.51 61.26
C GLY A 569 -23.34 16.22 62.09
N ASN A 570 -23.58 16.28 63.41
CA ASN A 570 -23.58 15.13 64.31
C ASN A 570 -24.99 14.50 64.44
N GLY A 571 -26.03 15.16 63.92
CA GLY A 571 -27.44 14.71 63.96
C GLY A 571 -28.29 15.29 65.09
N ASN A 572 -27.76 16.23 65.87
CA ASN A 572 -28.47 16.91 66.96
C ASN A 572 -29.44 17.96 66.41
N PRO A 573 -30.65 18.13 66.96
CA PRO A 573 -31.61 19.14 66.52
C PRO A 573 -31.13 20.57 66.83
N ILE A 574 -31.49 21.53 65.98
CA ILE A 574 -31.26 22.96 66.17
C ILE A 574 -32.64 23.64 66.37
N PRO A 575 -33.03 23.97 67.62
CA PRO A 575 -34.34 24.53 67.95
C PRO A 575 -34.42 26.04 67.72
N ASP A 576 -35.57 26.63 68.10
CA ASP A 576 -35.77 28.07 68.29
C ASP A 576 -35.44 28.94 67.06
N SER A 577 -35.53 28.36 65.86
CA SER A 577 -35.05 28.94 64.60
C SER A 577 -36.17 29.39 63.65
N ALA A 578 -37.42 29.43 64.12
CA ALA A 578 -38.60 29.70 63.29
C ALA A 578 -38.60 31.09 62.61
N GLU A 579 -38.08 32.14 63.26
CA GLU A 579 -38.03 33.49 62.68
C GLU A 579 -36.88 33.68 61.66
N ASP A 580 -35.83 32.86 61.78
CA ASP A 580 -34.71 32.77 60.85
C ASP A 580 -35.03 31.91 59.59
N LEU A 581 -36.21 31.27 59.57
CA LEU A 581 -36.63 30.32 58.54
C LEU A 581 -37.59 30.94 57.51
N LYS A 582 -37.37 30.62 56.23
CA LYS A 582 -38.29 30.98 55.12
C LYS A 582 -38.43 29.82 54.14
N PHE A 583 -39.66 29.44 53.81
CA PHE A 583 -39.96 28.54 52.70
C PHE A 583 -40.25 29.40 51.47
N VAL A 584 -39.43 29.29 50.43
CA VAL A 584 -39.50 30.12 49.24
C VAL A 584 -39.67 29.22 48.02
N SER A 585 -40.82 29.32 47.36
CA SER A 585 -41.10 28.66 46.08
C SER A 585 -40.49 29.42 44.90
N SER A 586 -40.25 28.71 43.79
CA SER A 586 -40.15 29.30 42.46
C SER A 586 -41.49 29.87 41.99
N GLU A 587 -41.47 30.72 40.97
CA GLU A 587 -42.67 31.05 40.18
C GLU A 587 -42.90 29.98 39.11
N LEU A 588 -44.16 29.58 38.91
CA LEU A 588 -44.56 28.75 37.77
C LEU A 588 -45.00 29.64 36.59
N SER A 589 -44.51 29.32 35.40
CA SER A 589 -44.89 29.97 34.14
C SER A 589 -46.19 29.39 33.57
N GLY A 590 -46.93 30.20 32.81
CA GLY A 590 -48.25 29.85 32.26
C GLY A 590 -49.37 30.74 32.80
N GLU A 591 -50.57 30.55 32.24
CA GLU A 591 -51.82 31.15 32.71
C GLU A 591 -52.46 30.30 33.81
N GLY A 592 -53.48 30.83 34.48
CA GLY A 592 -54.13 30.19 35.64
C GLY A 592 -53.47 30.51 36.99
N GLU A 593 -54.09 30.06 38.07
CA GLU A 593 -53.67 30.38 39.45
C GLU A 593 -52.40 29.62 39.90
N ALA A 594 -51.63 30.23 40.80
CA ALA A 594 -50.34 29.70 41.28
C ALA A 594 -50.47 28.96 42.64
N PRO A 595 -49.65 27.92 42.92
CA PRO A 595 -49.63 27.24 44.21
C PRO A 595 -49.29 28.15 45.39
N THR A 596 -49.87 27.91 46.56
CA THR A 596 -49.74 28.78 47.75
C THR A 596 -49.25 28.05 49.01
N ILE A 597 -48.33 28.70 49.76
CA ILE A 597 -47.71 28.15 50.98
C ILE A 597 -48.25 28.87 52.23
N GLY A 598 -48.64 28.09 53.25
CA GLY A 598 -49.11 28.58 54.55
C GLY A 598 -48.01 29.04 55.51
N LYS A 599 -48.40 29.51 56.70
CA LYS A 599 -47.45 29.94 57.75
C LYS A 599 -46.64 28.75 58.29
N ILE A 600 -45.33 28.95 58.45
CA ILE A 600 -44.43 28.00 59.11
C ILE A 600 -44.71 27.97 60.61
N LYS A 601 -44.71 26.78 61.21
CA LYS A 601 -44.85 26.58 62.66
C LYS A 601 -43.88 25.50 63.16
N GLU A 602 -43.17 25.75 64.26
CA GLU A 602 -42.41 24.71 64.97
C GLU A 602 -43.37 23.76 65.70
N THR A 603 -43.20 22.44 65.50
CA THR A 603 -44.07 21.39 66.05
C THR A 603 -43.36 20.53 67.10
N GLN A 604 -42.03 20.43 67.01
CA GLN A 604 -41.12 19.81 67.99
C GLN A 604 -39.76 20.54 67.89
N PRO A 605 -38.87 20.48 68.91
CA PRO A 605 -37.56 21.15 68.87
C PRO A 605 -36.77 20.85 67.60
N GLY A 606 -36.55 21.88 66.77
CA GLY A 606 -35.89 21.77 65.48
C GLY A 606 -36.73 21.13 64.37
N THR A 607 -38.06 21.09 64.48
CA THR A 607 -38.98 20.54 63.45
C THR A 607 -40.10 21.51 63.12
N TYR A 608 -40.21 21.91 61.86
CA TYR A 608 -41.03 23.02 61.37
C TYR A 608 -41.90 22.59 60.18
N GLU A 609 -43.17 22.98 60.16
CA GLU A 609 -44.16 22.52 59.16
C GLU A 609 -44.97 23.67 58.54
N ALA A 610 -45.41 23.49 57.28
CA ALA A 610 -46.33 24.37 56.55
C ALA A 610 -47.15 23.56 55.52
N LEU A 611 -48.30 24.08 55.08
CA LEU A 611 -49.16 23.47 54.05
C LEU A 611 -48.89 24.10 52.68
N LEU A 612 -48.93 23.31 51.59
CA LEU A 612 -48.92 23.78 50.19
C LEU A 612 -50.20 23.30 49.48
N THR A 613 -50.88 24.22 48.78
CA THR A 613 -52.05 23.93 47.93
C THR A 613 -51.72 24.21 46.46
N ALA A 614 -52.19 23.34 45.56
CA ALA A 614 -52.00 23.42 44.12
C ALA A 614 -52.67 24.64 43.47
N GLY A 615 -52.15 25.01 42.31
CA GLY A 615 -52.80 25.92 41.36
C GLY A 615 -53.12 25.18 40.05
N GLU A 616 -53.32 25.94 38.97
CA GLU A 616 -53.60 25.42 37.62
C GLU A 616 -52.35 25.32 36.75
N LYS A 617 -51.23 25.93 37.18
CA LYS A 617 -49.98 25.96 36.42
C LYS A 617 -49.19 24.66 36.49
N ILE A 618 -48.63 24.27 35.34
CA ILE A 618 -47.68 23.17 35.22
C ILE A 618 -46.22 23.64 35.33
N GLY A 619 -45.34 22.71 35.69
CA GLY A 619 -43.91 22.91 35.90
C GLY A 619 -43.45 22.32 37.24
N VAL A 620 -42.15 22.40 37.49
CA VAL A 620 -41.58 21.99 38.78
C VAL A 620 -41.63 23.19 39.73
N LEU A 621 -42.40 23.05 40.82
CA LEU A 621 -42.38 24.02 41.91
C LEU A 621 -41.22 23.66 42.85
N THR A 622 -40.11 24.38 42.72
CA THR A 622 -38.92 24.21 43.55
C THR A 622 -39.12 24.98 44.86
N VAL A 623 -39.52 24.29 45.94
CA VAL A 623 -39.68 24.92 47.26
C VAL A 623 -38.39 24.77 48.05
N THR A 624 -37.76 25.89 48.41
CA THR A 624 -36.52 25.93 49.17
C THR A 624 -36.78 26.38 50.60
N ALA A 625 -36.48 25.54 51.59
CA ALA A 625 -36.33 26.01 52.97
C ALA A 625 -34.98 26.73 53.14
N LYS A 626 -35.00 27.91 53.75
CA LYS A 626 -33.82 28.78 53.93
C LYS A 626 -33.66 29.15 55.39
N PHE A 627 -32.46 28.92 55.94
CA PHE A 627 -32.06 29.32 57.29
C PHE A 627 -30.79 30.18 57.19
N LYS A 628 -30.89 31.47 57.50
CA LYS A 628 -29.79 32.45 57.42
C LYS A 628 -29.19 32.51 56.01
N LYS A 629 -27.99 31.94 55.80
CA LYS A 629 -27.34 31.82 54.47
C LYS A 629 -27.52 30.44 53.82
N LEU A 630 -27.98 29.45 54.56
CA LEU A 630 -28.11 28.08 54.08
C LEU A 630 -29.47 27.91 53.39
N ASN A 631 -29.44 27.38 52.17
CA ASN A 631 -30.59 26.79 51.52
C ASN A 631 -30.52 25.29 51.79
N PHE A 632 -31.55 24.69 52.37
CA PHE A 632 -31.67 23.23 52.37
C PHE A 632 -31.98 22.75 50.96
N THR A 633 -31.69 21.48 50.69
CA THR A 633 -32.07 20.80 49.45
C THR A 633 -33.51 21.16 49.10
N PRO A 634 -33.75 21.86 47.99
CA PRO A 634 -35.10 22.23 47.61
C PRO A 634 -35.92 20.96 47.36
N ILE A 635 -37.14 20.94 47.87
CA ILE A 635 -38.11 19.92 47.49
C ILE A 635 -38.77 20.37 46.21
N GLU A 636 -38.54 19.60 45.16
CA GLU A 636 -39.23 19.74 43.90
C GLU A 636 -40.58 19.02 44.02
N ILE A 637 -41.63 19.73 43.63
CA ILE A 637 -43.02 19.26 43.62
C ILE A 637 -43.52 19.49 42.20
N THR A 638 -43.68 18.40 41.46
CA THR A 638 -43.95 18.47 40.02
C THR A 638 -45.45 18.57 39.78
N PHE A 639 -45.86 19.66 39.13
CA PHE A 639 -47.21 19.87 38.62
C PHE A 639 -47.19 19.58 37.12
N PHE A 640 -47.77 18.47 36.67
CA PHE A 640 -47.53 17.96 35.30
C PHE A 640 -48.79 17.82 34.44
N HIS A 641 -48.53 17.63 33.14
CA HIS A 641 -49.43 16.99 32.18
C HIS A 641 -48.70 15.75 31.63
N PRO A 642 -49.42 14.72 31.14
CA PRO A 642 -48.81 13.43 30.79
C PRO A 642 -47.77 13.53 29.66
N ASP A 643 -46.68 12.78 29.83
CA ASP A 643 -45.45 12.90 29.06
C ASP A 643 -45.47 12.22 27.67
N LYS A 644 -44.44 12.51 26.86
CA LYS A 644 -44.28 11.98 25.48
C LYS A 644 -43.41 10.70 25.42
N PRO A 645 -43.84 9.63 24.73
CA PRO A 645 -43.12 8.34 24.68
C PRO A 645 -41.85 8.36 23.80
N ILE A 646 -41.01 7.33 23.95
CA ILE A 646 -39.70 7.21 23.26
C ILE A 646 -39.48 5.79 22.71
N ILE A 647 -39.01 5.70 21.46
CA ILE A 647 -38.46 4.49 20.83
C ILE A 647 -36.93 4.49 20.85
N LYS A 648 -36.36 3.33 21.18
CA LYS A 648 -34.93 2.99 21.14
C LYS A 648 -34.70 1.66 20.43
N ASP A 649 -33.43 1.30 20.20
CA ASP A 649 -32.97 -0.04 19.77
C ASP A 649 -33.70 -0.64 18.55
N VAL A 650 -34.02 0.18 17.54
CA VAL A 650 -34.58 -0.31 16.28
C VAL A 650 -33.55 -1.22 15.61
N ARG A 651 -33.91 -2.49 15.39
CA ARG A 651 -33.07 -3.52 14.76
C ARG A 651 -33.79 -4.14 13.58
N MET A 652 -33.04 -4.52 12.56
CA MET A 652 -33.54 -5.15 11.34
C MET A 652 -32.68 -6.36 10.97
N SER A 653 -33.29 -7.44 10.48
CA SER A 653 -32.60 -8.68 10.09
C SER A 653 -33.35 -9.42 8.98
N GLY A 654 -32.63 -10.23 8.20
CA GLY A 654 -33.19 -10.98 7.08
C GLY A 654 -32.22 -11.09 5.90
N ARG A 655 -32.58 -11.89 4.89
CA ARG A 655 -31.82 -12.01 3.64
C ARG A 655 -32.27 -10.92 2.67
N LEU A 656 -31.32 -10.16 2.12
CA LEU A 656 -31.57 -9.08 1.15
C LEU A 656 -31.74 -9.64 -0.27
N GLU A 657 -32.80 -10.42 -0.48
CA GLU A 657 -33.01 -11.19 -1.71
C GLU A 657 -34.52 -11.35 -1.96
N MET A 658 -34.96 -11.29 -3.22
CA MET A 658 -36.37 -11.45 -3.58
C MET A 658 -37.01 -12.69 -2.93
N GLY A 659 -38.28 -12.58 -2.55
CA GLY A 659 -39.06 -13.63 -1.89
C GLY A 659 -38.75 -13.85 -0.41
N HIS A 660 -37.65 -13.29 0.12
CA HIS A 660 -37.31 -13.41 1.54
C HIS A 660 -37.98 -12.33 2.40
N THR A 661 -38.12 -12.60 3.70
CA THR A 661 -38.72 -11.66 4.66
C THR A 661 -37.66 -10.92 5.47
N LEU A 662 -37.86 -9.60 5.62
CA LEU A 662 -37.21 -8.78 6.62
C LEU A 662 -38.04 -8.78 7.91
N LYS A 663 -37.35 -8.81 9.06
CA LYS A 663 -37.92 -8.76 10.40
C LYS A 663 -37.33 -7.58 11.15
N ALA A 664 -38.15 -6.87 11.92
CA ALA A 664 -37.68 -5.75 12.72
C ALA A 664 -38.32 -5.71 14.12
N THR A 665 -37.57 -5.13 15.06
CA THR A 665 -37.93 -4.97 16.48
C THR A 665 -37.42 -3.63 17.01
N TYR A 666 -37.99 -3.15 18.10
CA TYR A 666 -37.55 -1.93 18.79
C TYR A 666 -37.91 -1.99 20.29
N THR A 667 -37.33 -1.10 21.09
CA THR A 667 -37.69 -0.91 22.50
C THR A 667 -38.63 0.30 22.64
N PHE A 668 -39.85 0.09 23.13
CA PHE A 668 -40.74 1.18 23.54
C PHE A 668 -40.45 1.61 24.98
N ASN A 669 -40.61 2.90 25.29
CA ASN A 669 -40.54 3.44 26.63
C ASN A 669 -41.60 4.53 26.79
N ALA A 670 -42.47 4.39 27.79
CA ALA A 670 -43.56 5.33 28.08
C ALA A 670 -43.06 6.73 28.50
N ASN A 671 -41.81 6.82 28.99
CA ASN A 671 -41.17 8.04 29.46
C ASN A 671 -42.03 8.77 30.51
N ASN A 672 -42.45 8.05 31.56
CA ASN A 672 -43.37 8.51 32.62
C ASN A 672 -44.80 8.89 32.17
N GLY A 673 -45.09 8.90 30.86
CA GLY A 673 -46.44 9.00 30.32
C GLY A 673 -47.23 7.69 30.34
N GLU A 674 -48.36 7.66 29.64
CA GLU A 674 -49.18 6.46 29.48
C GLU A 674 -48.40 5.35 28.72
N SER A 675 -48.56 4.11 29.16
CA SER A 675 -47.67 2.99 28.83
C SER A 675 -48.14 2.05 27.71
N THR A 676 -49.34 2.23 27.19
CA THR A 676 -49.86 1.47 26.05
C THR A 676 -49.17 1.91 24.77
N ASP A 677 -48.29 1.06 24.25
CA ASP A 677 -47.65 1.28 22.95
C ASP A 677 -48.69 1.32 21.81
N LYS A 678 -48.72 2.45 21.09
CA LYS A 678 -49.50 2.70 19.87
C LYS A 678 -48.62 3.23 18.74
N SER A 679 -47.32 2.97 18.81
CA SER A 679 -46.32 3.45 17.86
C SER A 679 -46.69 3.09 16.41
N ARG A 680 -46.28 3.96 15.48
CA ARG A 680 -46.52 3.79 14.04
C ARG A 680 -45.24 3.36 13.35
N TYR A 681 -45.35 2.53 12.31
CA TYR A 681 -44.21 2.10 11.49
C TYR A 681 -44.55 2.20 10.02
N GLU A 682 -43.54 2.42 9.17
CA GLU A 682 -43.68 2.34 7.71
C GLU A 682 -42.44 1.71 7.07
N TRP A 683 -42.68 0.75 6.17
CA TRP A 683 -41.64 0.15 5.32
C TRP A 683 -41.64 0.85 3.95
N GLY A 684 -40.48 1.32 3.50
CA GLY A 684 -40.33 2.00 2.21
C GLY A 684 -38.90 1.91 1.69
N ASP A 685 -38.52 2.83 0.81
CA ASP A 685 -37.20 2.83 0.19
C ASP A 685 -36.35 3.97 0.76
N LYS A 686 -35.03 3.81 0.79
CA LYS A 686 -34.12 4.82 1.38
C LYS A 686 -34.31 6.19 0.72
N GLY A 687 -34.79 7.16 1.51
CA GLY A 687 -35.11 8.52 1.06
C GLY A 687 -36.58 8.74 0.65
N ASN A 688 -37.41 7.69 0.61
CA ASN A 688 -38.83 7.74 0.28
C ASN A 688 -39.64 6.85 1.24
N VAL A 689 -39.84 7.33 2.47
CA VAL A 689 -40.69 6.72 3.49
C VAL A 689 -41.50 7.81 4.18
N ASP A 690 -42.82 7.61 4.28
CA ASP A 690 -43.76 8.62 4.81
C ASP A 690 -44.52 8.05 6.01
N ILE A 691 -44.07 8.42 7.22
CA ILE A 691 -44.62 7.90 8.48
C ILE A 691 -46.08 8.32 8.74
N THR A 692 -46.63 9.28 7.98
CA THR A 692 -48.06 9.61 8.05
C THR A 692 -48.92 8.47 7.51
N LYS A 693 -48.44 7.78 6.47
CA LYS A 693 -49.12 6.63 5.83
C LYS A 693 -48.94 5.30 6.57
N GLY A 694 -47.96 5.23 7.48
CA GLY A 694 -47.61 4.04 8.22
C GLY A 694 -48.75 3.37 9.00
N SER A 695 -48.54 2.13 9.40
CA SER A 695 -49.48 1.35 10.21
C SER A 695 -49.17 1.47 11.71
N THR A 696 -50.19 1.41 12.56
CA THR A 696 -50.01 1.29 14.02
C THR A 696 -49.66 -0.16 14.39
N ILE A 697 -48.73 -0.34 15.33
CA ILE A 697 -48.33 -1.66 15.83
C ILE A 697 -49.44 -2.39 16.58
N THR A 698 -49.40 -3.72 16.54
CA THR A 698 -50.35 -4.62 17.22
C THR A 698 -49.75 -5.32 18.44
N GLU A 699 -48.42 -5.45 18.50
CA GLU A 699 -47.67 -5.99 19.64
C GLU A 699 -46.46 -5.07 19.90
N SER A 700 -46.26 -4.64 21.16
CA SER A 700 -45.21 -3.67 21.50
C SER A 700 -43.82 -4.18 21.13
N GLY A 701 -43.00 -3.29 20.58
CA GLY A 701 -41.62 -3.59 20.19
C GLY A 701 -41.44 -4.56 19.00
N LYS A 702 -42.50 -5.11 18.40
CA LYS A 702 -42.43 -5.96 17.20
C LYS A 702 -43.06 -5.28 15.99
N ILE A 703 -42.42 -5.43 14.84
CA ILE A 703 -42.88 -4.87 13.57
C ILE A 703 -43.22 -6.01 12.61
N PRO A 704 -44.43 -6.02 12.00
CA PRO A 704 -44.80 -7.00 10.98
C PRO A 704 -43.78 -7.12 9.85
N THR A 705 -43.53 -8.37 9.45
CA THR A 705 -42.44 -8.72 8.53
C THR A 705 -42.72 -8.26 7.10
N TYR A 706 -41.71 -7.71 6.43
CA TYR A 706 -41.81 -7.25 5.05
C TYR A 706 -41.24 -8.29 4.08
N THR A 707 -42.05 -8.80 3.15
CA THR A 707 -41.58 -9.71 2.09
C THR A 707 -41.01 -8.91 0.93
N LEU A 708 -39.76 -9.20 0.54
CA LEU A 708 -39.07 -8.51 -0.55
C LEU A 708 -39.65 -8.93 -1.91
N THR A 709 -40.10 -7.93 -2.67
CA THR A 709 -40.78 -8.06 -3.96
C THR A 709 -39.85 -7.81 -5.15
N LEU A 710 -40.40 -7.92 -6.37
CA LEU A 710 -39.69 -7.60 -7.61
C LEU A 710 -39.27 -6.12 -7.70
N GLU A 711 -40.07 -5.19 -7.15
CA GLU A 711 -39.76 -3.76 -7.16
C GLU A 711 -38.58 -3.39 -6.24
N ASP A 712 -38.44 -4.12 -5.14
CA ASP A 712 -37.41 -3.92 -4.12
C ASP A 712 -36.01 -4.25 -4.64
N ALA A 713 -35.90 -5.16 -5.62
CA ALA A 713 -34.64 -5.53 -6.23
C ALA A 713 -33.86 -4.29 -6.69
N GLY A 714 -32.58 -4.18 -6.29
CA GLY A 714 -31.71 -3.04 -6.58
C GLY A 714 -31.91 -1.81 -5.69
N ARG A 715 -33.01 -1.70 -4.93
CA ARG A 715 -33.21 -0.64 -3.93
C ARG A 715 -32.54 -1.02 -2.60
N VAL A 716 -32.41 -0.02 -1.73
CA VAL A 716 -32.06 -0.17 -0.31
C VAL A 716 -33.36 0.03 0.48
N LYS A 717 -33.80 -0.98 1.25
CA LYS A 717 -35.04 -0.87 2.02
C LYS A 717 -34.82 -0.06 3.28
N ALA A 718 -35.80 0.74 3.64
CA ALA A 718 -35.82 1.54 4.85
C ALA A 718 -37.08 1.25 5.68
N LEU A 719 -36.94 1.42 6.99
CA LEU A 719 -38.00 1.29 7.98
C LEU A 719 -37.97 2.53 8.86
N VAL A 720 -39.12 3.21 8.98
CA VAL A 720 -39.33 4.32 9.91
C VAL A 720 -40.28 3.87 11.01
N VAL A 721 -40.01 4.26 12.26
CA VAL A 721 -40.84 3.96 13.43
C VAL A 721 -40.99 5.22 14.28
N GLN A 722 -42.21 5.56 14.69
CA GLN A 722 -42.55 6.76 15.46
C GLN A 722 -43.30 6.38 16.74
N ALA A 723 -42.81 6.87 17.88
CA ALA A 723 -43.39 6.61 19.19
C ALA A 723 -44.77 7.27 19.32
N GLN A 724 -45.76 6.52 19.81
CA GLN A 724 -47.07 7.05 20.21
C GLN A 724 -47.64 6.18 21.33
N ASN A 725 -48.35 6.77 22.30
CA ASN A 725 -49.00 6.05 23.41
C ASN A 725 -50.53 5.99 23.27
N GLY A 726 -51.22 5.36 24.22
CA GLY A 726 -52.67 5.19 24.25
C GLY A 726 -53.47 6.50 24.38
N LEU A 727 -52.83 7.59 24.80
CA LEU A 727 -53.40 8.95 24.77
C LEU A 727 -53.14 9.68 23.44
N HIS A 728 -52.68 8.95 22.41
CA HIS A 728 -52.25 9.46 21.10
C HIS A 728 -51.09 10.47 21.14
N ILE A 729 -50.40 10.63 22.27
CA ILE A 729 -49.28 11.56 22.42
C ILE A 729 -48.09 11.04 21.60
N THR A 730 -47.71 11.80 20.56
CA THR A 730 -46.62 11.43 19.65
C THR A 730 -45.26 11.89 20.17
N GLY A 731 -44.29 10.98 20.11
CA GLY A 731 -42.91 11.15 20.57
C GLY A 731 -41.86 11.17 19.46
N ASN A 732 -40.69 10.58 19.72
CA ASN A 732 -39.59 10.59 18.74
C ASN A 732 -39.83 9.67 17.53
N THR A 733 -39.08 9.89 16.46
CA THR A 733 -39.06 9.04 15.26
C THR A 733 -37.65 8.48 15.04
N LYS A 734 -37.53 7.24 14.57
CA LYS A 734 -36.28 6.53 14.26
C LYS A 734 -36.37 5.90 12.88
N THR A 735 -35.24 5.82 12.20
CA THR A 735 -35.11 5.24 10.86
C THR A 735 -33.92 4.29 10.80
N ILE A 736 -34.08 3.15 10.13
CA ILE A 736 -33.02 2.20 9.81
C ILE A 736 -33.14 1.80 8.33
N ASP A 737 -32.03 1.49 7.66
CA ASP A 737 -32.04 1.00 6.27
C ASP A 737 -31.00 -0.08 6.00
N THR A 738 -31.17 -0.85 4.91
CA THR A 738 -30.39 -2.06 4.63
C THR A 738 -28.94 -1.80 4.22
N SER A 739 -28.54 -0.52 4.05
CA SER A 739 -27.16 -0.10 3.81
C SER A 739 -26.42 0.37 5.07
N MET A 740 -27.11 0.44 6.22
CA MET A 740 -26.50 0.79 7.51
C MET A 740 -25.65 -0.35 8.09
N GLY A 741 -24.76 -0.04 9.03
CA GLY A 741 -23.94 -1.02 9.75
C GLY A 741 -24.67 -1.73 10.90
N GLN A 742 -24.05 -2.79 11.45
CA GLN A 742 -24.59 -3.53 12.61
C GLN A 742 -24.70 -2.67 13.88
N GLU A 743 -23.78 -1.71 14.08
CA GLU A 743 -23.83 -0.74 15.19
C GLU A 743 -25.06 0.18 15.11
N GLN A 744 -25.63 0.34 13.91
CA GLN A 744 -26.87 1.08 13.66
C GLN A 744 -28.12 0.18 13.68
N GLY A 745 -27.95 -1.09 14.08
CA GLY A 745 -29.03 -2.08 14.23
C GLY A 745 -29.30 -2.97 13.01
N ASN A 746 -28.52 -2.85 11.92
CA ASN A 746 -28.77 -3.60 10.68
C ASN A 746 -27.99 -4.92 10.65
N TYR A 747 -28.70 -6.04 10.78
CA TYR A 747 -28.19 -7.42 10.74
C TYR A 747 -28.74 -8.18 9.51
N THR A 748 -28.93 -7.48 8.39
CA THR A 748 -29.33 -8.09 7.11
C THR A 748 -28.12 -8.58 6.31
N TYR A 749 -28.30 -9.57 5.43
CA TYR A 749 -27.19 -10.25 4.74
C TYR A 749 -27.57 -10.76 3.34
N GLY A 750 -26.55 -11.12 2.55
CA GLY A 750 -26.73 -11.87 1.29
C GLY A 750 -27.23 -11.09 0.07
N GLY A 751 -27.34 -9.76 0.17
CA GLY A 751 -27.67 -8.86 -0.94
C GLY A 751 -26.48 -8.58 -1.87
N THR A 752 -26.55 -7.47 -2.61
CA THR A 752 -25.43 -6.95 -3.42
C THR A 752 -24.83 -5.69 -2.77
N GLU A 753 -23.86 -5.08 -3.46
CA GLU A 753 -23.11 -3.92 -2.96
C GLU A 753 -24.01 -2.78 -2.46
N GLY A 754 -23.59 -2.12 -1.37
CA GLY A 754 -24.32 -0.99 -0.78
C GLY A 754 -25.62 -1.38 -0.07
N GLY A 755 -25.79 -2.66 0.31
CA GLY A 755 -26.99 -3.11 1.03
C GLY A 755 -28.24 -3.20 0.15
N LYS A 756 -28.04 -3.36 -1.17
CA LYS A 756 -29.12 -3.49 -2.16
C LYS A 756 -29.71 -4.90 -2.17
N ILE A 757 -31.01 -5.00 -2.37
CA ILE A 757 -31.72 -6.29 -2.47
C ILE A 757 -31.39 -6.98 -3.79
N LYS A 758 -30.89 -8.21 -3.72
CA LYS A 758 -30.52 -9.02 -4.89
C LYS A 758 -31.77 -9.44 -5.66
N GLY A 759 -31.76 -9.20 -6.98
CA GLY A 759 -32.77 -9.69 -7.90
C GLY A 759 -32.62 -11.19 -8.17
N ILE A 760 -33.74 -11.86 -8.46
CA ILE A 760 -33.79 -13.23 -8.95
C ILE A 760 -34.49 -13.22 -10.32
N ALA A 761 -33.91 -13.87 -11.31
CA ALA A 761 -34.52 -14.08 -12.62
C ALA A 761 -34.94 -15.56 -12.79
N ASP A 762 -35.99 -15.82 -13.58
CA ASP A 762 -36.33 -17.15 -14.07
C ASP A 762 -35.88 -17.37 -15.53
N ASN A 763 -35.70 -16.29 -16.28
CA ASN A 763 -35.32 -16.28 -17.68
C ASN A 763 -34.35 -15.11 -17.97
N LEU A 764 -33.51 -15.26 -19.01
CA LEU A 764 -32.66 -14.19 -19.51
C LEU A 764 -32.58 -14.23 -21.04
N LYS A 765 -32.46 -13.06 -21.65
CA LYS A 765 -32.25 -12.87 -23.10
C LYS A 765 -30.85 -12.32 -23.33
N VAL A 766 -30.09 -12.97 -24.20
CA VAL A 766 -28.78 -12.49 -24.69
C VAL A 766 -28.93 -12.06 -26.14
N THR A 767 -28.32 -10.94 -26.51
CA THR A 767 -28.17 -10.52 -27.92
C THR A 767 -26.90 -9.69 -28.09
N ALA A 768 -26.05 -10.06 -29.04
CA ALA A 768 -25.03 -9.18 -29.59
C ALA A 768 -25.65 -8.13 -30.55
N ASN A 769 -25.07 -6.93 -30.63
CA ASN A 769 -25.48 -5.92 -31.63
C ASN A 769 -25.09 -6.30 -33.07
N THR A 770 -24.06 -7.14 -33.23
CA THR A 770 -23.70 -7.84 -34.47
C THR A 770 -23.00 -9.16 -34.11
N GLY A 771 -23.21 -10.21 -34.89
CA GLY A 771 -22.48 -11.48 -34.74
C GLY A 771 -21.08 -11.49 -35.38
N LYS A 772 -20.76 -10.47 -36.19
CA LYS A 772 -19.47 -10.35 -36.90
C LYS A 772 -18.97 -8.90 -36.89
N ALA A 773 -17.70 -8.71 -36.56
CA ALA A 773 -16.98 -7.44 -36.59
C ALA A 773 -15.54 -7.65 -37.09
N LYS A 774 -14.77 -6.57 -37.24
CA LYS A 774 -13.32 -6.62 -37.47
C LYS A 774 -12.55 -6.62 -36.15
N LYS A 775 -11.36 -7.22 -36.16
CA LYS A 775 -10.37 -7.07 -35.09
C LYS A 775 -10.06 -5.59 -34.88
N GLY A 776 -10.23 -5.10 -33.65
CA GLY A 776 -10.13 -3.68 -33.29
C GLY A 776 -11.47 -2.92 -33.20
N GLU A 777 -12.56 -3.48 -33.73
CA GLU A 777 -13.92 -3.00 -33.47
C GLU A 777 -14.46 -3.60 -32.15
N THR A 778 -15.63 -3.12 -31.69
CA THR A 778 -16.29 -3.59 -30.45
C THR A 778 -17.69 -4.13 -30.75
N ILE A 779 -17.98 -5.33 -30.29
CA ILE A 779 -19.34 -5.90 -30.29
C ILE A 779 -19.96 -5.62 -28.91
N THR A 780 -21.19 -5.13 -28.85
CA THR A 780 -21.90 -4.95 -27.57
C THR A 780 -22.82 -6.13 -27.31
N LEU A 781 -22.53 -6.88 -26.26
CA LEU A 781 -23.39 -7.93 -25.72
C LEU A 781 -24.41 -7.31 -24.77
N SER A 782 -25.70 -7.50 -25.04
CA SER A 782 -26.79 -7.11 -24.15
C SER A 782 -27.39 -8.34 -23.48
N VAL A 783 -27.47 -8.32 -22.15
CA VAL A 783 -28.09 -9.37 -21.33
C VAL A 783 -29.25 -8.74 -20.55
N GLN A 784 -30.48 -9.20 -20.81
CA GLN A 784 -31.68 -8.73 -20.12
C GLN A 784 -32.29 -9.84 -19.28
N THR A 785 -32.50 -9.60 -17.98
CA THR A 785 -33.02 -10.59 -17.01
C THR A 785 -34.49 -10.36 -16.68
N PHE A 786 -35.26 -11.45 -16.58
CA PHE A 786 -36.70 -11.43 -16.35
C PHE A 786 -37.12 -12.36 -15.21
N ASN A 787 -38.27 -12.08 -14.59
CA ASN A 787 -38.95 -12.93 -13.61
C ASN A 787 -40.45 -12.89 -13.92
N HIS A 788 -41.06 -14.04 -14.21
CA HIS A 788 -42.43 -14.18 -14.70
C HIS A 788 -42.75 -13.24 -15.89
N GLY A 789 -41.76 -13.03 -16.76
CA GLY A 789 -41.86 -12.14 -17.93
C GLY A 789 -41.64 -10.65 -17.68
N HIS A 790 -41.53 -10.21 -16.42
CA HIS A 790 -41.21 -8.81 -16.08
C HIS A 790 -39.69 -8.61 -15.94
N PRO A 791 -39.10 -7.51 -16.48
CA PRO A 791 -37.68 -7.24 -16.29
C PRO A 791 -37.30 -7.08 -14.81
N VAL A 792 -36.19 -7.70 -14.38
CA VAL A 792 -35.66 -7.59 -13.02
C VAL A 792 -34.23 -7.07 -13.05
N ARG A 793 -33.99 -6.02 -12.26
CA ARG A 793 -32.70 -5.37 -12.05
C ARG A 793 -31.93 -5.96 -10.88
N ASN A 794 -30.64 -5.64 -10.79
CA ASN A 794 -29.73 -6.10 -9.75
C ASN A 794 -29.70 -7.64 -9.60
N VAL A 795 -29.94 -8.35 -10.69
CA VAL A 795 -29.77 -9.80 -10.79
C VAL A 795 -28.29 -10.06 -11.09
N PRO A 796 -27.58 -10.87 -10.29
CA PRO A 796 -26.22 -11.28 -10.62
C PRO A 796 -26.16 -12.05 -11.94
N VAL A 797 -25.24 -11.65 -12.81
CA VAL A 797 -24.99 -12.25 -14.13
C VAL A 797 -23.52 -12.62 -14.24
N GLU A 798 -23.27 -13.80 -14.80
CA GLU A 798 -21.94 -14.30 -15.16
C GLU A 798 -21.87 -14.55 -16.67
N VAL A 799 -20.79 -14.12 -17.30
CA VAL A 799 -20.48 -14.39 -18.71
C VAL A 799 -19.15 -15.13 -18.78
N LYS A 800 -19.11 -16.27 -19.48
CA LYS A 800 -17.95 -17.13 -19.68
C LYS A 800 -17.80 -17.46 -21.16
N THR A 801 -16.62 -17.30 -21.72
CA THR A 801 -16.28 -17.81 -23.06
C THR A 801 -15.91 -19.29 -22.95
N THR A 802 -16.68 -20.17 -23.60
CA THR A 802 -16.54 -21.63 -23.43
C THR A 802 -15.72 -22.30 -24.53
N GLU A 803 -15.65 -21.69 -25.70
CA GLU A 803 -15.07 -22.29 -26.90
C GLU A 803 -14.65 -21.20 -27.90
N ALA A 804 -13.56 -21.43 -28.63
CA ALA A 804 -13.23 -20.70 -29.86
C ALA A 804 -12.93 -21.71 -30.98
N LEU A 805 -13.58 -21.52 -32.13
CA LEU A 805 -13.39 -22.34 -33.33
C LEU A 805 -12.90 -21.49 -34.49
N ASN A 806 -11.92 -21.99 -35.26
CA ASN A 806 -11.57 -21.39 -36.55
C ASN A 806 -12.67 -21.64 -37.60
N ARG A 807 -12.47 -21.18 -38.83
CA ARG A 807 -13.49 -21.28 -39.90
C ARG A 807 -13.74 -22.73 -40.34
N GLN A 808 -12.77 -23.62 -40.13
CA GLN A 808 -12.85 -25.05 -40.41
C GLN A 808 -13.32 -25.89 -39.19
N ASN A 809 -13.88 -25.24 -38.16
CA ASN A 809 -14.35 -25.85 -36.90
C ASN A 809 -13.26 -26.55 -36.07
N ILE A 810 -12.00 -26.14 -36.20
CA ILE A 810 -10.89 -26.61 -35.36
C ILE A 810 -10.78 -25.70 -34.14
N HIS A 811 -10.71 -26.27 -32.93
CA HIS A 811 -10.54 -25.52 -31.68
C HIS A 811 -9.27 -24.65 -31.68
N GLN A 812 -9.38 -23.45 -31.10
CA GLN A 812 -8.31 -22.46 -30.94
C GLN A 812 -8.26 -21.94 -29.48
N ALA A 813 -7.18 -21.26 -29.13
CA ALA A 813 -7.09 -20.57 -27.85
C ALA A 813 -8.10 -19.40 -27.77
N VAL A 814 -8.89 -19.37 -26.70
CA VAL A 814 -9.87 -18.31 -26.47
C VAL A 814 -9.16 -17.03 -26.05
N THR A 815 -9.30 -15.97 -26.85
CA THR A 815 -8.60 -14.68 -26.69
C THR A 815 -9.53 -13.48 -26.49
N LEU A 816 -10.85 -13.71 -26.66
CA LEU A 816 -11.91 -12.70 -26.49
C LEU A 816 -11.93 -12.11 -25.07
N GLN A 817 -12.02 -10.78 -25.01
CA GLN A 817 -12.21 -10.04 -23.76
C GLN A 817 -13.67 -9.64 -23.58
N VAL A 818 -14.17 -9.79 -22.34
CA VAL A 818 -15.52 -9.42 -21.91
C VAL A 818 -15.40 -8.25 -20.93
N ASN A 819 -15.79 -7.05 -21.37
CA ASN A 819 -15.60 -5.81 -20.61
C ASN A 819 -14.13 -5.62 -20.13
N GLY A 820 -13.17 -5.90 -21.01
CA GLY A 820 -11.73 -5.83 -20.74
C GLY A 820 -11.12 -7.03 -19.99
N ASN A 821 -11.94 -7.90 -19.40
CA ASN A 821 -11.45 -9.09 -18.71
C ASN A 821 -11.27 -10.27 -19.69
N ALA A 822 -10.24 -11.10 -19.50
CA ALA A 822 -10.00 -12.26 -20.36
C ALA A 822 -11.07 -13.35 -20.15
N GLY A 823 -11.95 -13.56 -21.13
CA GLY A 823 -12.93 -14.65 -21.17
C GLY A 823 -14.03 -14.71 -20.10
N HIS A 824 -13.96 -13.91 -19.03
CA HIS A 824 -14.86 -14.02 -17.87
C HIS A 824 -15.29 -12.67 -17.32
N TYR A 825 -16.57 -12.55 -16.98
CA TYR A 825 -17.14 -11.38 -16.32
C TYR A 825 -18.20 -11.81 -15.29
N GLN A 826 -18.25 -11.13 -14.15
CA GLN A 826 -19.33 -11.20 -13.18
C GLN A 826 -19.79 -9.78 -12.82
N GLY A 827 -21.10 -9.58 -12.71
CA GLY A 827 -21.70 -8.28 -12.39
C GLY A 827 -23.20 -8.40 -12.07
N VAL A 828 -23.93 -7.30 -12.18
CA VAL A 828 -25.39 -7.25 -11.94
C VAL A 828 -26.09 -6.44 -13.03
N THR A 829 -27.37 -6.75 -13.30
CA THR A 829 -28.18 -5.95 -14.24
C THR A 829 -28.54 -4.56 -13.70
N GLY A 830 -28.54 -3.56 -14.57
CA GLY A 830 -28.92 -2.17 -14.26
C GLY A 830 -30.43 -1.98 -14.07
N ASP A 831 -30.86 -0.74 -13.79
CA ASP A 831 -32.24 -0.43 -13.35
C ASP A 831 -33.38 -0.86 -14.29
N ASN A 832 -33.09 -1.06 -15.59
CA ASN A 832 -34.05 -1.58 -16.57
C ASN A 832 -33.98 -3.11 -16.76
N GLY A 833 -33.32 -3.82 -15.84
CA GLY A 833 -33.06 -5.25 -15.94
C GLY A 833 -32.06 -5.66 -17.03
N THR A 834 -31.27 -4.72 -17.56
CA THR A 834 -30.30 -4.96 -18.64
C THR A 834 -28.86 -4.71 -18.20
N LEU A 835 -27.94 -5.51 -18.71
CA LEU A 835 -26.49 -5.36 -18.60
C LEU A 835 -25.89 -5.32 -20.00
N SER A 836 -25.12 -4.28 -20.32
CA SER A 836 -24.44 -4.12 -21.61
C SER A 836 -22.93 -4.24 -21.41
N LEU A 837 -22.29 -5.16 -22.14
CA LEU A 837 -20.86 -5.45 -22.04
C LEU A 837 -20.18 -5.26 -23.40
N PRO A 838 -19.11 -4.45 -23.50
CA PRO A 838 -18.29 -4.40 -24.70
C PRO A 838 -17.44 -5.69 -24.78
N LEU A 839 -17.47 -6.32 -25.94
CA LEU A 839 -16.66 -7.46 -26.33
C LEU A 839 -15.61 -7.00 -27.36
N THR A 840 -14.36 -7.41 -27.16
CA THR A 840 -13.23 -7.06 -28.03
C THR A 840 -12.25 -8.21 -28.09
N ASP A 841 -11.69 -8.49 -29.28
CA ASP A 841 -10.65 -9.52 -29.43
C ASP A 841 -9.36 -8.95 -30.05
N PRO A 842 -8.55 -8.19 -29.27
CA PRO A 842 -7.34 -7.55 -29.76
C PRO A 842 -6.21 -8.53 -30.09
N HIS A 843 -6.31 -9.79 -29.66
CA HIS A 843 -5.29 -10.81 -29.90
C HIS A 843 -5.78 -11.95 -30.81
N GLY A 844 -7.09 -12.04 -31.07
CA GLY A 844 -7.73 -13.08 -31.87
C GLY A 844 -7.16 -13.27 -33.27
N LEU A 845 -7.31 -14.51 -33.75
CA LEU A 845 -6.78 -15.01 -35.03
C LEU A 845 -7.82 -15.07 -36.15
N GLY A 846 -9.07 -14.61 -35.91
CA GLY A 846 -10.19 -14.86 -36.83
C GLY A 846 -10.97 -16.10 -36.41
N VAL A 847 -11.62 -16.04 -35.24
CA VAL A 847 -12.33 -17.19 -34.65
C VAL A 847 -13.79 -16.84 -34.34
N LYS A 848 -14.64 -17.88 -34.33
CA LYS A 848 -15.99 -17.84 -33.77
C LYS A 848 -15.88 -18.23 -32.30
N THR A 849 -16.16 -17.30 -31.40
CA THR A 849 -16.11 -17.53 -29.95
C THR A 849 -17.52 -17.68 -29.40
N THR A 850 -17.74 -18.80 -28.70
CA THR A 850 -19.00 -19.13 -28.02
C THR A 850 -18.97 -18.54 -26.61
N LEU A 851 -19.89 -17.63 -26.31
CA LEU A 851 -20.15 -17.14 -24.96
C LEU A 851 -21.29 -17.93 -24.33
N GLN A 852 -21.18 -18.18 -23.03
CA GLN A 852 -22.21 -18.73 -22.15
C GLN A 852 -22.56 -17.67 -21.10
N VAL A 853 -23.85 -17.42 -20.90
CA VAL A 853 -24.38 -16.39 -19.98
C VAL A 853 -25.32 -17.03 -18.98
N ALA A 854 -24.97 -16.95 -17.70
CA ALA A 854 -25.79 -17.40 -16.58
C ALA A 854 -26.35 -16.19 -15.81
N GLY A 855 -27.58 -16.30 -15.31
CA GLY A 855 -28.23 -15.30 -14.46
C GLY A 855 -28.78 -15.93 -13.20
N TYR A 856 -28.73 -15.23 -12.07
CA TYR A 856 -29.10 -15.79 -10.77
C TYR A 856 -30.59 -16.18 -10.70
N GLY A 857 -30.84 -17.49 -10.57
CA GLY A 857 -32.17 -18.11 -10.56
C GLY A 857 -32.57 -18.77 -11.88
N VAL A 858 -31.90 -18.44 -12.99
CA VAL A 858 -32.21 -19.00 -14.32
C VAL A 858 -31.71 -20.44 -14.41
N SER A 859 -32.57 -21.34 -14.87
CA SER A 859 -32.36 -22.80 -14.78
C SER A 859 -31.28 -23.36 -15.72
N ALA A 860 -31.01 -22.67 -16.83
CA ALA A 860 -29.95 -23.02 -17.78
C ALA A 860 -29.34 -21.73 -18.37
N PRO A 861 -28.01 -21.68 -18.60
CA PRO A 861 -27.38 -20.53 -19.24
C PRO A 861 -27.73 -20.48 -20.73
N GLN A 862 -27.85 -19.28 -21.28
CA GLN A 862 -27.97 -19.05 -22.72
C GLN A 862 -26.58 -19.03 -23.37
N THR A 863 -26.50 -19.26 -24.68
CA THR A 863 -25.28 -19.08 -25.46
C THR A 863 -25.45 -18.05 -26.57
N GLU A 864 -24.37 -17.35 -26.91
CA GLU A 864 -24.31 -16.38 -28.00
C GLU A 864 -22.96 -16.53 -28.74
N ASN A 865 -22.95 -16.32 -30.06
CA ASN A 865 -21.74 -16.49 -30.88
C ASN A 865 -21.27 -15.16 -31.46
N VAL A 866 -19.97 -14.87 -31.36
CA VAL A 866 -19.36 -13.68 -31.97
C VAL A 866 -18.12 -14.01 -32.77
N ILE A 867 -17.87 -13.25 -33.85
CA ILE A 867 -16.72 -13.42 -34.74
C ILE A 867 -15.99 -12.08 -34.88
N PHE A 868 -14.71 -12.05 -34.49
CA PHE A 868 -13.80 -10.94 -34.79
C PHE A 868 -12.87 -11.35 -35.94
N THR A 869 -13.06 -10.74 -37.10
CA THR A 869 -12.33 -11.09 -38.32
C THR A 869 -10.97 -10.41 -38.43
N VAL A 870 -10.00 -11.11 -39.02
CA VAL A 870 -8.64 -10.60 -39.27
C VAL A 870 -8.43 -10.24 -40.74
N ALA A 871 -7.66 -9.18 -41.01
CA ALA A 871 -7.24 -8.86 -42.38
C ALA A 871 -6.36 -9.97 -42.97
N THR A 872 -5.53 -10.62 -42.16
CA THR A 872 -4.52 -11.60 -42.56
C THR A 872 -5.04 -12.96 -43.08
N SER A 873 -6.36 -13.14 -43.14
CA SER A 873 -7.05 -14.26 -43.80
C SER A 873 -8.13 -13.72 -44.74
N PRO A 874 -8.41 -14.36 -45.89
CA PRO A 874 -9.48 -13.92 -46.79
C PRO A 874 -10.86 -14.34 -46.30
N ASP A 875 -11.92 -13.65 -46.74
CA ASP A 875 -13.30 -14.07 -46.45
C ASP A 875 -13.78 -15.23 -47.36
N SER A 876 -12.93 -16.25 -47.47
CA SER A 876 -13.10 -17.43 -48.33
C SER A 876 -13.52 -18.64 -47.50
N GLN A 877 -14.41 -19.48 -48.03
CA GLN A 877 -14.82 -20.74 -47.37
C GLN A 877 -13.65 -21.73 -47.18
N TYR A 878 -12.57 -21.55 -47.94
CA TYR A 878 -11.34 -22.36 -47.88
C TYR A 878 -10.28 -21.80 -46.93
N ALA A 879 -10.51 -20.63 -46.32
CA ALA A 879 -9.61 -20.06 -45.31
C ALA A 879 -9.67 -20.85 -44.00
N ASN A 880 -8.54 -20.99 -43.31
CA ASN A 880 -8.50 -21.60 -41.98
C ASN A 880 -9.22 -20.72 -40.95
N PHE A 881 -9.15 -19.39 -41.09
CA PHE A 881 -9.69 -18.44 -40.13
C PHE A 881 -10.76 -17.50 -40.74
N TRP A 882 -11.53 -16.85 -39.87
CA TRP A 882 -12.56 -15.89 -40.25
C TRP A 882 -11.90 -14.57 -40.67
N GLY A 883 -11.78 -14.41 -41.98
CA GLY A 883 -11.03 -13.35 -42.62
C GLY A 883 -11.83 -12.13 -43.06
N HIS A 884 -11.10 -11.06 -43.41
CA HIS A 884 -11.58 -9.93 -44.21
C HIS A 884 -10.49 -9.34 -45.15
N MET A 885 -9.47 -10.13 -45.53
CA MET A 885 -8.43 -9.73 -46.50
C MET A 885 -9.02 -9.06 -47.74
N ALA A 886 -8.39 -7.99 -48.20
CA ALA A 886 -8.78 -7.34 -49.44
C ALA A 886 -8.40 -8.24 -50.63
N ASP A 887 -9.39 -8.69 -51.41
CA ASP A 887 -9.16 -9.51 -52.61
C ASP A 887 -8.33 -8.79 -53.70
N THR A 888 -8.31 -7.45 -53.66
CA THR A 888 -7.48 -6.62 -54.55
C THR A 888 -6.83 -5.46 -53.81
N ALA A 889 -5.69 -5.02 -54.31
CA ALA A 889 -5.02 -3.77 -53.95
C ALA A 889 -4.67 -3.01 -55.24
N THR A 890 -4.72 -1.68 -55.21
CA THR A 890 -4.31 -0.83 -56.34
C THR A 890 -2.92 -0.26 -56.06
N GLY A 891 -2.07 -0.13 -57.08
CA GLY A 891 -0.76 0.56 -56.98
C GLY A 891 -0.79 1.99 -57.52
N ALA A 892 0.26 2.76 -57.25
CA ALA A 892 0.39 4.18 -57.62
C ALA A 892 0.25 4.45 -59.13
N ASN A 893 0.55 3.46 -59.98
CA ASN A 893 0.36 3.50 -61.43
C ASN A 893 -1.05 3.10 -61.91
N GLY A 894 -2.01 2.96 -60.99
CA GLY A 894 -3.41 2.61 -61.28
C GLY A 894 -3.65 1.14 -61.62
N ARG A 895 -2.64 0.27 -61.56
CA ARG A 895 -2.82 -1.17 -61.78
C ARG A 895 -3.42 -1.84 -60.55
N VAL A 896 -4.34 -2.79 -60.78
CA VAL A 896 -5.08 -3.51 -59.75
C VAL A 896 -4.54 -4.93 -59.65
N PHE A 897 -3.91 -5.23 -58.53
CA PHE A 897 -3.32 -6.51 -58.20
C PHE A 897 -4.37 -7.35 -57.46
N SER A 898 -4.51 -8.63 -57.83
CA SER A 898 -5.27 -9.58 -57.01
C SER A 898 -4.38 -10.17 -55.93
N ARG A 899 -4.96 -10.42 -54.74
CA ARG A 899 -4.26 -11.09 -53.63
C ARG A 899 -3.71 -12.46 -54.04
N PRO A 900 -2.74 -13.02 -53.32
CA PRO A 900 -2.45 -14.45 -53.40
C PRO A 900 -3.71 -15.27 -53.12
N LEU A 901 -3.90 -16.35 -53.86
CA LEU A 901 -4.90 -17.38 -53.53
C LEU A 901 -4.29 -18.40 -52.57
N LEU A 902 -5.10 -18.95 -51.67
CA LEU A 902 -4.69 -19.99 -50.73
C LEU A 902 -4.40 -21.31 -51.48
N GLN A 903 -3.59 -22.17 -50.87
CA GLN A 903 -3.30 -23.51 -51.40
C GLN A 903 -4.62 -24.29 -51.65
N ALA A 904 -5.55 -24.26 -50.70
CA ALA A 904 -6.85 -24.91 -50.82
C ALA A 904 -7.75 -24.29 -51.91
N GLU A 905 -7.65 -22.98 -52.17
CA GLU A 905 -8.35 -22.32 -53.28
C GLU A 905 -7.79 -22.79 -54.64
N LEU A 906 -6.47 -22.99 -54.74
CA LEU A 906 -5.82 -23.48 -55.95
C LEU A 906 -6.01 -24.99 -56.18
N ASP A 907 -6.04 -25.80 -55.13
CA ASP A 907 -6.38 -27.22 -55.23
C ASP A 907 -7.84 -27.41 -55.67
N ALA A 908 -8.77 -26.56 -55.22
CA ALA A 908 -10.15 -26.52 -55.71
C ALA A 908 -10.26 -26.09 -57.19
N MET A 909 -9.25 -25.38 -57.72
CA MET A 909 -9.10 -25.08 -59.16
C MET A 909 -8.30 -26.14 -59.93
N GLY A 910 -7.94 -27.27 -59.30
CA GLY A 910 -7.14 -28.34 -59.91
C GLY A 910 -5.68 -27.97 -60.21
N MET A 911 -5.15 -26.95 -59.52
CA MET A 911 -3.76 -26.52 -59.66
C MET A 911 -2.91 -27.08 -58.53
N HIS A 912 -2.03 -28.03 -58.84
CA HIS A 912 -1.17 -28.71 -57.86
C HIS A 912 0.33 -28.44 -58.12
N GLY A 913 1.23 -29.03 -57.32
CA GLY A 913 2.68 -29.01 -57.54
C GLY A 913 3.38 -27.71 -57.15
N MET A 914 2.98 -27.11 -56.04
CA MET A 914 3.53 -25.85 -55.50
C MET A 914 4.29 -26.08 -54.20
N THR A 915 5.11 -25.10 -53.79
CA THR A 915 5.78 -25.13 -52.48
C THR A 915 5.02 -24.24 -51.51
N THR A 916 4.18 -24.83 -50.66
CA THR A 916 3.39 -24.09 -49.68
C THR A 916 4.28 -23.43 -48.61
N TYR A 917 3.74 -22.43 -47.91
CA TYR A 917 4.28 -21.87 -46.68
C TYR A 917 3.14 -21.40 -45.78
N THR A 918 3.24 -21.67 -44.48
CA THR A 918 2.20 -21.32 -43.51
C THR A 918 2.51 -19.95 -42.92
N GLU A 919 1.61 -18.99 -43.10
CA GLU A 919 1.73 -17.62 -42.59
C GLU A 919 0.37 -17.15 -42.09
N ASN A 920 0.33 -16.56 -40.89
CA ASN A 920 -0.89 -16.16 -40.17
C ASN A 920 -1.88 -17.30 -39.88
N GLY A 921 -1.41 -18.56 -39.92
CA GLY A 921 -2.26 -19.74 -39.81
C GLY A 921 -2.92 -20.18 -41.14
N GLU A 922 -2.75 -19.40 -42.21
CA GLU A 922 -3.18 -19.72 -43.57
C GLU A 922 -2.06 -20.39 -44.39
N HIS A 923 -2.43 -21.13 -45.43
CA HIS A 923 -1.50 -21.87 -46.28
C HIS A 923 -1.32 -21.21 -47.65
N TRP A 924 -0.18 -20.57 -47.86
CA TRP A 924 0.11 -19.76 -49.04
C TRP A 924 1.00 -20.52 -50.05
N PRO A 925 0.57 -20.64 -51.31
CA PRO A 925 1.34 -21.32 -52.36
C PRO A 925 2.45 -20.40 -52.89
N ARG A 926 3.66 -20.96 -53.04
CA ARG A 926 4.80 -20.26 -53.64
C ARG A 926 5.31 -20.99 -54.87
N ARG A 927 5.92 -20.24 -55.79
CA ARG A 927 6.37 -20.74 -57.10
C ARG A 927 7.75 -20.20 -57.48
N ILE A 928 8.46 -20.96 -58.32
CA ILE A 928 9.59 -20.48 -59.13
C ILE A 928 9.09 -19.48 -60.19
N TYR A 929 9.97 -18.68 -60.80
CA TYR A 929 9.57 -17.68 -61.82
C TYR A 929 8.75 -18.29 -62.97
N ARG A 930 9.22 -19.38 -63.59
CA ARG A 930 8.48 -20.08 -64.65
C ARG A 930 7.07 -20.54 -64.21
N GLY A 931 6.92 -20.90 -62.92
CA GLY A 931 5.63 -21.26 -62.33
C GLY A 931 4.74 -20.05 -62.03
N ALA A 932 5.33 -18.90 -61.70
CA ALA A 932 4.63 -17.64 -61.49
C ALA A 932 4.03 -17.10 -62.80
N VAL A 933 4.81 -17.08 -63.89
CA VAL A 933 4.33 -16.73 -65.24
C VAL A 933 3.20 -17.67 -65.69
N TRP A 934 3.39 -18.98 -65.51
CA TRP A 934 2.35 -19.99 -65.81
C TRP A 934 1.07 -19.73 -65.01
N TYR A 935 1.18 -19.38 -63.73
CA TYR A 935 0.03 -19.16 -62.85
C TYR A 935 -0.77 -17.93 -63.25
N CYS A 936 -0.13 -16.78 -63.46
CA CYS A 936 -0.85 -15.57 -63.87
C CYS A 936 -1.57 -15.81 -65.21
N HIS A 937 -0.90 -16.39 -66.20
CA HIS A 937 -1.53 -16.75 -67.47
C HIS A 937 -2.69 -17.74 -67.28
N LYS A 938 -2.60 -18.68 -66.33
CA LYS A 938 -3.67 -19.65 -66.03
C LYS A 938 -4.91 -19.03 -65.38
N ILE A 939 -4.77 -17.89 -64.71
CA ILE A 939 -5.90 -17.09 -64.20
C ILE A 939 -6.21 -15.86 -65.09
N HIS A 940 -5.75 -15.87 -66.35
CA HIS A 940 -5.98 -14.82 -67.35
C HIS A 940 -5.48 -13.41 -66.94
N LYS A 941 -4.35 -13.35 -66.24
CA LYS A 941 -3.68 -12.13 -65.75
C LYS A 941 -2.19 -12.13 -66.12
N GLU A 942 -1.52 -11.00 -65.93
CA GLU A 942 -0.08 -10.85 -66.19
C GLU A 942 0.75 -10.89 -64.88
N LEU A 943 2.01 -11.31 -64.98
CA LEU A 943 2.97 -11.24 -63.88
C LEU A 943 3.55 -9.82 -63.82
N PRO A 944 3.33 -9.04 -62.74
CA PRO A 944 3.72 -7.64 -62.65
C PRO A 944 5.24 -7.44 -62.81
N THR A 945 5.65 -6.27 -63.28
CA THR A 945 7.06 -5.87 -63.31
C THR A 945 7.55 -5.49 -61.90
N LYS A 946 8.86 -5.40 -61.70
CA LYS A 946 9.46 -4.88 -60.46
C LYS A 946 8.97 -3.46 -60.19
N GLU A 947 8.88 -2.64 -61.23
CA GLU A 947 8.30 -1.31 -61.24
C GLU A 947 6.84 -1.30 -60.76
N ASP A 948 6.00 -2.25 -61.19
CA ASP A 948 4.62 -2.41 -60.71
C ASP A 948 4.55 -2.71 -59.20
N LEU A 949 5.36 -3.66 -58.72
CA LEU A 949 5.42 -4.03 -57.31
C LEU A 949 5.93 -2.87 -56.42
N LEU A 950 6.87 -2.08 -56.94
CA LEU A 950 7.32 -0.84 -56.29
C LEU A 950 6.22 0.24 -56.29
N ASN A 951 5.42 0.35 -57.34
CA ASN A 951 4.24 1.23 -57.36
C ASN A 951 3.14 0.76 -56.40
N LEU A 952 3.00 -0.55 -56.16
CA LEU A 952 2.11 -1.09 -55.12
C LEU A 952 2.60 -0.66 -53.74
N TYR A 953 3.87 -0.92 -53.40
CA TYR A 953 4.46 -0.50 -52.12
C TYR A 953 4.40 1.02 -51.89
N GLN A 954 4.60 1.83 -52.94
CA GLN A 954 4.64 3.30 -52.83
C GLN A 954 3.40 3.95 -52.21
N ILE A 955 2.22 3.32 -52.28
CA ILE A 955 0.98 3.83 -51.66
C ILE A 955 0.43 2.97 -50.52
N HIS A 956 1.14 1.89 -50.16
CA HIS A 956 0.86 1.03 -49.00
C HIS A 956 2.17 0.80 -48.23
N GLN A 957 2.78 1.90 -47.79
CA GLN A 957 4.13 1.91 -47.22
C GLN A 957 4.15 1.31 -45.81
N LYS A 958 5.34 1.09 -45.23
CA LYS A 958 5.50 0.66 -43.82
C LYS A 958 4.65 -0.58 -43.47
N ASN A 959 4.60 -1.55 -44.39
CA ASN A 959 3.83 -2.79 -44.26
C ASN A 959 2.29 -2.67 -44.25
N GLU A 960 1.70 -1.57 -44.72
CA GLU A 960 0.23 -1.43 -44.85
C GLU A 960 -0.40 -2.53 -45.74
N MET A 961 0.35 -3.09 -46.70
CA MET A 961 -0.03 -4.29 -47.47
C MET A 961 -0.35 -5.51 -46.59
N HIS A 962 0.33 -5.66 -45.45
CA HIS A 962 0.06 -6.72 -44.48
C HIS A 962 -0.94 -6.26 -43.41
N ASP A 963 -0.69 -5.11 -42.79
CA ASP A 963 -1.43 -4.68 -41.59
C ASP A 963 -2.86 -4.21 -41.91
N LEU A 964 -3.12 -3.69 -43.12
CA LEU A 964 -4.44 -3.24 -43.57
C LEU A 964 -5.05 -4.16 -44.63
N TYR A 965 -4.27 -4.54 -45.65
CA TYR A 965 -4.76 -5.38 -46.76
C TYR A 965 -4.69 -6.88 -46.45
N GLY A 966 -3.87 -7.29 -45.48
CA GLY A 966 -3.76 -8.66 -44.98
C GLY A 966 -2.73 -9.56 -45.66
N TRP A 967 -2.07 -9.09 -46.71
CA TRP A 967 -1.33 -9.96 -47.62
C TRP A 967 -0.07 -10.54 -46.94
N PRO A 968 0.35 -11.78 -47.28
CA PRO A 968 1.48 -12.42 -46.61
C PRO A 968 2.80 -11.71 -46.94
N GLN A 969 3.68 -11.55 -45.96
CA GLN A 969 4.89 -10.71 -46.03
C GLN A 969 6.20 -11.51 -45.85
N PHE A 970 6.15 -12.77 -45.41
CA PHE A 970 7.37 -13.52 -45.05
C PHE A 970 8.15 -14.12 -46.24
N ARG A 971 7.80 -13.71 -47.47
CA ARG A 971 8.57 -13.91 -48.71
C ARG A 971 8.30 -12.76 -49.68
N SER A 972 9.24 -12.57 -50.60
CA SER A 972 9.16 -11.60 -51.69
C SER A 972 8.01 -11.93 -52.66
N TYR A 973 7.64 -10.97 -53.50
CA TYR A 973 6.68 -11.14 -54.59
C TYR A 973 7.42 -11.15 -55.93
N ARG A 974 7.18 -12.17 -56.75
CA ARG A 974 7.89 -12.33 -58.03
C ARG A 974 7.46 -11.32 -59.07
N SER A 975 8.44 -10.83 -59.85
CA SER A 975 8.18 -9.98 -61.01
C SER A 975 8.59 -10.61 -62.34
N SER A 976 8.14 -10.00 -63.43
CA SER A 976 8.57 -10.26 -64.81
C SER A 976 9.82 -9.49 -65.24
N THR A 977 10.38 -8.61 -64.40
CA THR A 977 11.60 -7.84 -64.73
C THR A 977 12.83 -8.74 -64.58
N SER A 978 13.55 -9.01 -65.67
CA SER A 978 14.79 -9.80 -65.64
C SER A 978 15.96 -9.08 -64.96
N GLY A 979 16.90 -9.87 -64.41
CA GLY A 979 18.14 -9.42 -63.80
C GLY A 979 19.25 -10.47 -63.95
N ILE A 980 20.34 -10.30 -63.20
CA ILE A 980 21.47 -11.22 -63.12
C ILE A 980 21.72 -11.50 -61.62
N ASP A 981 21.90 -12.76 -61.24
CA ASP A 981 22.20 -13.15 -59.86
C ASP A 981 23.73 -13.13 -59.56
N ASP A 982 24.10 -13.34 -58.30
CA ASP A 982 25.50 -13.29 -57.84
C ASP A 982 26.41 -14.34 -58.51
N ASP A 983 25.83 -15.41 -59.08
CA ASP A 983 26.51 -16.42 -59.89
C ASP A 983 26.71 -15.98 -61.36
N GLY A 984 26.25 -14.79 -61.75
CA GLY A 984 26.29 -14.28 -63.11
C GLY A 984 25.23 -14.89 -64.05
N LYS A 985 24.21 -15.57 -63.51
CA LYS A 985 23.18 -16.26 -64.30
C LYS A 985 21.97 -15.34 -64.54
N LYS A 986 21.22 -15.59 -65.61
CA LYS A 986 19.94 -14.91 -65.83
C LYS A 986 18.94 -15.31 -64.75
N ALA A 987 18.33 -14.31 -64.13
CA ALA A 987 17.39 -14.42 -63.03
C ALA A 987 16.31 -13.33 -63.16
N HIS A 988 15.41 -13.21 -62.19
CA HIS A 988 14.36 -12.18 -62.18
C HIS A 988 14.31 -11.44 -60.85
N TYR A 989 13.87 -10.18 -60.89
CA TYR A 989 13.63 -9.40 -59.69
C TYR A 989 12.41 -9.91 -58.93
N ALA A 990 12.48 -9.82 -57.61
CA ALA A 990 11.33 -9.84 -56.72
C ALA A 990 11.38 -8.61 -55.81
N VAL A 991 10.24 -8.30 -55.21
CA VAL A 991 10.08 -7.15 -54.32
C VAL A 991 9.45 -7.60 -53.01
N ASN A 992 10.08 -7.25 -51.90
CA ASN A 992 9.49 -7.28 -50.58
C ASN A 992 8.45 -6.15 -50.51
N ILE A 993 7.17 -6.47 -50.27
CA ILE A 993 6.08 -5.45 -50.26
C ILE A 993 5.84 -4.83 -48.88
N ASP A 994 6.59 -5.29 -47.87
CA ASP A 994 6.63 -4.78 -46.50
C ASP A 994 7.58 -3.56 -46.38
N ASP A 995 8.76 -3.62 -47.01
CA ASP A 995 9.81 -2.59 -46.96
C ASP A 995 10.16 -1.94 -48.31
N GLY A 996 9.69 -2.51 -49.43
CA GLY A 996 9.98 -2.05 -50.79
C GLY A 996 11.30 -2.59 -51.39
N THR A 997 12.00 -3.51 -50.73
CA THR A 997 13.33 -3.98 -51.15
C THR A 997 13.23 -4.85 -52.41
N ALA A 998 13.52 -4.24 -53.56
CA ALA A 998 13.67 -4.92 -54.84
C ALA A 998 15.07 -5.56 -54.97
N HIS A 999 15.12 -6.86 -55.21
CA HIS A 999 16.36 -7.63 -55.33
C HIS A 999 16.22 -8.74 -56.39
N VAL A 1000 17.34 -9.22 -56.94
CA VAL A 1000 17.32 -10.34 -57.91
C VAL A 1000 17.32 -11.66 -57.14
N ILE A 1001 16.47 -12.61 -57.57
CA ILE A 1001 16.38 -13.93 -56.97
C ILE A 1001 16.55 -15.04 -58.01
N ASN A 1002 17.29 -16.08 -57.63
CA ASN A 1002 17.58 -17.21 -58.52
C ASN A 1002 16.28 -17.94 -58.93
N GLU A 1003 16.31 -18.50 -60.14
CA GLU A 1003 15.21 -19.25 -60.77
C GLU A 1003 14.70 -20.45 -59.95
N THR A 1004 15.49 -20.98 -59.01
CA THR A 1004 15.14 -22.14 -58.17
C THR A 1004 14.44 -21.80 -56.85
N VAL A 1005 14.45 -20.53 -56.41
CA VAL A 1005 13.79 -20.09 -55.17
C VAL A 1005 12.26 -20.16 -55.33
N THR A 1006 11.48 -20.21 -54.25
CA THR A 1006 10.01 -20.20 -54.31
C THR A 1006 9.40 -19.09 -53.46
N ASP A 1007 8.63 -18.21 -54.11
CA ASP A 1007 8.15 -16.95 -53.53
C ASP A 1007 6.68 -16.68 -53.90
N TYR A 1008 6.09 -15.64 -53.31
CA TYR A 1008 4.69 -15.29 -53.54
C TYR A 1008 4.45 -14.75 -54.96
N VAL A 1009 3.23 -14.95 -55.44
CA VAL A 1009 2.81 -14.53 -56.78
C VAL A 1009 1.46 -13.83 -56.68
N ILE A 1010 1.45 -12.58 -57.11
CA ILE A 1010 0.25 -11.79 -57.41
C ILE A 1010 0.25 -11.47 -58.90
N CYS A 1011 -0.93 -11.20 -59.43
CA CYS A 1011 -1.12 -11.00 -60.86
C CYS A 1011 -2.04 -9.80 -61.11
N ILE A 1012 -1.68 -8.99 -62.09
CA ILE A 1012 -2.43 -7.81 -62.56
C ILE A 1012 -3.38 -8.21 -63.68
#